data_AF-A0A167FIR8-F1
#
_entry.id   AF-A0A167FIR8-F1
#
_cell.length_a   1.000
_cell.length_b   1.000
_cell.length_c   1.000
_cell.angle_alpha   90.00
_cell.angle_beta   90.00
_cell.angle_gamma   90.00
#
_symmetry.space_group_name_H-M   'P 1'
#
loop_
_entity.id
_entity.type
_entity.pdbx_description
1 polymer ?
#
loop_
_entity_poly.entity_id
_entity_poly.type
_entity_poly.pdbx_seq_one_letter_code
_entity_poly.pdbx_strand_id
1 'polypeptide(L)'
;MNGIKVHQLRTSNKYSEEDFLFDLRGILKEAGCNGQKICFILDESNILETSFLERMNTLLANGEVPGLFEGDDYAALMTACKEGAMRQGLSLDSSDELYSWFTSEIVRNLHVVFTMNPPDSDLSSHITASPALFNRCVINWMGDWSDRTLYQLSSSLIEAIDVDKSDFIVPKTVKSCSLLLGIPNNFRETILHAVVYIHNCVRNIEKDIHGSVLANDVELTSGGKIMTTPGDFLDFVHHFVKIFKEKKDLLEDQQRHFNVGLDKIKGTVFKVRELRDGLAIKKAQLEQKSQEARDMLRQMVSDQNEAERKREASIEIQLALDIQEQEISKRQEVVLQDLALAEPAVLEAQKSVSNIKKQHLTELRSMGNPPEAVKLTLESVCVLLGQRTESWRDVQQYIRRDDFIASIVTFDNETQMTSQLRSYMENNYLSRPNYNFESVNRASKACGPLLQWVEAQVTYSSILEKVSPLRDEVTQLESEALQTKAQAQAISDMIEELEASIESYKDDYANLITETQTIKNEMAVVEHKVDRSVQLVDSLSAERKRWAESIKEFKDKNECLPGNSLLSAASIAYTGYFDQQVRNHLKNLWHIYLEDNGIRFEKSANLAENLTSGKQRLKWHNNSLPVDELYIENAIMIDRHSRYPFIIDPTGRIVEFLQKEHQSRKLIVTSFLNEAFVKHLESALRFGTPILIQDAEYTDPIIAQVLNKEYKKTGGRTLIDLNKQEIDFSNNFKLYLLTRDPSYIVPPHVSSRTTVINFTITRSSLENQTINMVLRTERPDIEKKRNELVRLQGEYKVHLRQLELDLLQALNNIEGDILDDDSIVGTLERVKVESSDVSRRIEETQFVMYEVESTMSEFQPLAAHSGRIFAVLEKLSLLNNYYQFSLNSFIDTIQAVLTAPTTVEKRVTQLVKGLYKEVYGRISHTLLKADKPLFVLLLIQLYGKGFDLDTFKSFRDLLAINSSTPGWLIRVGELTDAVKETVMTYDEKDIKEVVRAGHDVPDIWGESNTGEHAFN
;
A
#
# COMPACT_ATOMS: atom_id res chain seq x y z
N MET A 1 14.92 -15.85 -49.65
CA MET A 1 15.85 -16.98 -49.49
C MET A 1 16.35 -17.51 -50.84
N ASN A 2 15.49 -17.74 -51.84
CA ASN A 2 15.90 -18.35 -53.12
C ASN A 2 16.23 -17.35 -54.25
N GLY A 3 16.39 -16.06 -53.94
CA GLY A 3 16.66 -15.01 -54.93
C GLY A 3 15.51 -14.68 -55.90
N ILE A 4 14.30 -15.20 -55.63
CA ILE A 4 13.08 -14.91 -56.40
C ILE A 4 12.44 -13.64 -55.86
N LYS A 5 12.09 -12.70 -56.75
CA LYS A 5 11.37 -11.47 -56.40
C LYS A 5 9.90 -11.80 -56.16
N VAL A 6 9.37 -11.45 -54.99
CA VAL A 6 7.95 -11.67 -54.67
C VAL A 6 7.17 -10.42 -55.04
N HIS A 7 6.10 -10.59 -55.81
CA HIS A 7 5.13 -9.56 -56.14
C HIS A 7 3.77 -9.97 -55.59
N GLN A 8 3.10 -9.06 -54.90
CA GLN A 8 1.75 -9.22 -54.37
C GLN A 8 0.93 -8.01 -54.77
N LEU A 9 -0.31 -8.24 -55.22
CA LEU A 9 -1.21 -7.15 -55.61
C LEU A 9 -1.55 -6.28 -54.40
N ARG A 10 -1.62 -4.96 -54.65
CA ARG A 10 -2.04 -3.96 -53.67
C ARG A 10 -3.33 -3.34 -54.18
N THR A 11 -4.46 -3.94 -53.81
CA THR A 11 -5.78 -3.56 -54.31
C THR A 11 -6.48 -2.57 -53.37
N SER A 12 -7.51 -1.92 -53.91
CA SER A 12 -8.46 -1.06 -53.20
C SER A 12 -9.85 -1.29 -53.77
N ASN A 13 -10.91 -0.84 -53.12
CA ASN A 13 -12.27 -0.96 -53.70
C ASN A 13 -12.44 -0.24 -55.06
N LYS A 14 -11.52 0.66 -55.42
CA LYS A 14 -11.50 1.35 -56.73
C LYS A 14 -10.59 0.67 -57.75
N TYR A 15 -9.97 -0.45 -57.40
CA TYR A 15 -9.05 -1.16 -58.27
C TYR A 15 -9.83 -1.91 -59.35
N SER A 16 -9.62 -1.51 -60.60
CA SER A 16 -10.36 -2.00 -61.76
C SER A 16 -9.62 -3.11 -62.51
N GLU A 17 -10.30 -3.75 -63.46
CA GLU A 17 -9.64 -4.66 -64.41
C GLU A 17 -8.50 -3.97 -65.18
N GLU A 18 -8.63 -2.69 -65.54
CA GLU A 18 -7.57 -1.96 -66.24
C GLU A 18 -6.29 -1.83 -65.41
N ASP A 19 -6.43 -1.55 -64.11
CA ASP A 19 -5.31 -1.49 -63.16
C ASP A 19 -4.66 -2.87 -63.03
N PHE A 20 -5.46 -3.94 -62.96
CA PHE A 20 -4.98 -5.31 -62.95
C PHE A 20 -4.17 -5.67 -64.19
N LEU A 21 -4.69 -5.34 -65.37
CA LEU A 21 -3.98 -5.58 -66.63
C LEU A 21 -2.69 -4.74 -66.69
N PHE A 22 -2.69 -3.52 -66.17
CA PHE A 22 -1.47 -2.69 -66.09
C PHE A 22 -0.39 -3.33 -65.20
N ASP A 23 -0.75 -3.76 -63.99
CA ASP A 23 0.19 -4.42 -63.07
C ASP A 23 0.69 -5.75 -63.68
N LEU A 24 -0.20 -6.50 -64.34
CA LEU A 24 0.16 -7.76 -65.02
C LEU A 24 1.14 -7.53 -66.19
N ARG A 25 0.94 -6.49 -67.01
CA ARG A 25 1.90 -6.11 -68.07
C ARG A 25 3.29 -5.85 -67.50
N GLY A 26 3.37 -5.15 -66.37
CA GLY A 26 4.62 -4.88 -65.67
C GLY A 26 5.33 -6.16 -65.25
N ILE A 27 4.60 -7.07 -64.59
CA ILE A 27 5.13 -8.37 -64.13
C ILE A 27 5.62 -9.21 -65.30
N LEU A 28 4.84 -9.31 -66.39
CA LEU A 28 5.22 -10.09 -67.57
C LEU A 28 6.43 -9.49 -68.29
N LYS A 29 6.54 -8.16 -68.39
CA LYS A 29 7.74 -7.50 -68.95
C LYS A 29 8.99 -7.76 -68.09
N GLU A 30 8.87 -7.72 -66.76
CA GLU A 30 10.00 -8.03 -65.87
C GLU A 30 10.43 -9.51 -65.98
N ALA A 31 9.47 -10.45 -66.05
CA ALA A 31 9.75 -11.88 -66.17
C ALA A 31 10.29 -12.27 -67.56
N GLY A 32 9.64 -11.79 -68.62
CA GLY A 32 9.91 -12.21 -69.99
C GLY A 32 11.03 -11.42 -70.70
N CYS A 33 11.17 -10.12 -70.46
CA CYS A 33 12.22 -9.32 -71.14
C CYS A 33 13.52 -9.23 -70.33
N ASN A 34 13.42 -9.11 -69.00
CA ASN A 34 14.59 -8.97 -68.13
C ASN A 34 15.10 -10.30 -67.56
N GLY A 35 14.39 -11.41 -67.78
CA GLY A 35 14.76 -12.73 -67.27
C GLY A 35 14.73 -12.82 -65.73
N GLN A 36 13.98 -11.93 -65.06
CA GLN A 36 13.90 -11.93 -63.60
C GLN A 36 12.96 -13.03 -63.13
N LYS A 37 13.41 -13.83 -62.15
CA LYS A 37 12.55 -14.83 -61.52
C LYS A 37 11.57 -14.15 -60.57
N ILE A 38 10.28 -14.30 -60.85
CA ILE A 38 9.19 -13.65 -60.10
C ILE A 38 8.26 -14.71 -59.52
N CYS A 39 7.92 -14.54 -58.24
CA CYS A 39 6.81 -15.23 -57.59
C CYS A 39 5.65 -14.25 -57.44
N PHE A 40 4.56 -14.49 -58.15
CA PHE A 40 3.36 -13.67 -58.10
C PHE A 40 2.33 -14.32 -57.18
N ILE A 41 2.01 -13.65 -56.07
CA ILE A 41 1.06 -14.15 -55.07
C ILE A 41 -0.27 -13.41 -55.23
N LEU A 42 -1.32 -14.15 -55.59
CA LEU A 42 -2.70 -13.68 -55.49
C LEU A 42 -3.36 -14.26 -54.25
N ASP A 43 -3.72 -13.37 -53.33
CA ASP A 43 -4.59 -13.70 -52.21
C ASP A 43 -6.06 -13.54 -52.60
N GLU A 44 -6.94 -14.35 -52.03
CA GLU A 44 -8.39 -14.31 -52.25
C GLU A 44 -8.95 -12.90 -51.99
N SER A 45 -8.43 -12.22 -50.98
CA SER A 45 -8.82 -10.84 -50.62
C SER A 45 -8.50 -9.80 -51.71
N ASN A 46 -7.62 -10.12 -52.66
CA ASN A 46 -7.26 -9.24 -53.77
C ASN A 46 -8.11 -9.50 -55.04
N ILE A 47 -8.94 -10.55 -55.05
CA ILE A 47 -9.77 -10.92 -56.20
C ILE A 47 -11.11 -10.21 -56.07
N LEU A 48 -11.21 -9.01 -56.65
CA LEU A 48 -12.42 -8.18 -56.60
C LEU A 48 -13.46 -8.56 -57.65
N GLU A 49 -13.01 -8.99 -58.83
CA GLU A 49 -13.85 -9.34 -59.96
C GLU A 49 -13.51 -10.73 -60.49
N THR A 50 -14.50 -11.42 -61.03
CA THR A 50 -14.33 -12.75 -61.64
C THR A 50 -13.45 -12.71 -62.88
N SER A 51 -13.43 -11.57 -63.59
CA SER A 51 -12.56 -11.31 -64.74
C SER A 51 -11.08 -11.57 -64.43
N PHE A 52 -10.63 -11.30 -63.20
CA PHE A 52 -9.22 -11.47 -62.81
C PHE A 52 -8.81 -12.95 -62.89
N LEU A 53 -9.69 -13.84 -62.40
CA LEU A 53 -9.45 -15.29 -62.46
C LEU A 53 -9.50 -15.81 -63.90
N GLU A 54 -10.36 -15.26 -64.76
CA GLU A 54 -10.41 -15.65 -66.18
C GLU A 54 -9.12 -15.28 -66.93
N ARG A 55 -8.58 -14.08 -66.69
CA ARG A 55 -7.29 -13.64 -67.24
C ARG A 55 -6.16 -14.53 -66.74
N MET A 56 -6.15 -14.86 -65.45
CA MET A 56 -5.14 -15.76 -64.88
C MET A 56 -5.26 -17.19 -65.40
N ASN A 57 -6.48 -17.71 -65.59
CA ASN A 57 -6.71 -19.02 -66.20
C ASN A 57 -6.14 -19.07 -67.63
N THR A 58 -6.32 -18.00 -68.39
CA THR A 58 -5.76 -17.88 -69.75
C THR A 58 -4.22 -17.81 -69.72
N LEU A 59 -3.65 -17.02 -68.81
CA LEU A 59 -2.20 -16.93 -68.61
C LEU A 59 -1.58 -18.28 -68.25
N LEU A 60 -2.21 -19.04 -67.36
CA LEU A 60 -1.72 -20.36 -66.92
C LEU A 60 -1.85 -21.42 -68.03
N ALA A 61 -2.90 -21.33 -68.86
CA ALA A 61 -3.12 -22.26 -69.95
C ALA A 61 -2.13 -22.04 -71.11
N ASN A 62 -1.98 -20.78 -71.53
CA ASN A 62 -1.31 -20.41 -72.78
C ASN A 62 0.08 -19.77 -72.58
N GLY A 63 0.41 -19.33 -71.36
CA GLY A 63 1.60 -18.53 -71.09
C GLY A 63 1.43 -17.04 -71.46
N GLU A 64 0.25 -16.65 -71.93
CA GLU A 64 -0.09 -15.29 -72.35
C GLU A 64 -1.56 -14.95 -72.08
N VAL A 65 -1.87 -13.65 -72.08
CA VAL A 65 -3.24 -13.13 -72.02
C VAL A 65 -3.55 -12.42 -73.34
N PRO A 66 -4.48 -12.94 -74.17
CA PRO A 66 -4.87 -12.31 -75.43
C PRO A 66 -5.38 -10.88 -75.22
N GLY A 67 -4.97 -9.96 -76.10
CA GLY A 67 -5.36 -8.54 -76.05
C GLY A 67 -4.68 -7.74 -74.94
N LEU A 68 -3.70 -8.31 -74.21
CA LEU A 68 -3.00 -7.58 -73.15
C LEU A 68 -2.05 -6.51 -73.70
N PHE A 69 -1.34 -6.81 -74.79
CA PHE A 69 -0.40 -5.90 -75.46
C PHE A 69 -0.91 -5.58 -76.87
N GLU A 70 -1.36 -4.35 -77.08
CA GLU A 70 -1.89 -3.88 -78.37
C GLU A 70 -1.28 -2.54 -78.77
N GLY A 71 -1.28 -2.21 -80.07
CA GLY A 71 -0.80 -0.91 -80.58
C GLY A 71 0.63 -0.58 -80.14
N ASP A 72 0.81 0.61 -79.56
CA ASP A 72 2.11 1.13 -79.12
C ASP A 72 2.76 0.26 -78.03
N ASP A 73 1.96 -0.37 -77.15
CA ASP A 73 2.46 -1.25 -76.10
C ASP A 73 3.10 -2.53 -76.65
N TYR A 74 2.58 -3.06 -77.76
CA TYR A 74 3.15 -4.21 -78.45
C TYR A 74 4.49 -3.86 -79.12
N ALA A 75 4.57 -2.70 -79.78
CA ALA A 75 5.81 -2.23 -80.39
C ALA A 75 6.92 -2.01 -79.34
N ALA A 76 6.56 -1.43 -78.19
CA ALA A 76 7.47 -1.26 -77.06
C ALA A 76 7.93 -2.62 -76.49
N LEU A 77 7.02 -3.58 -76.37
CA LEU A 77 7.35 -4.95 -75.94
C LEU A 77 8.33 -5.62 -76.89
N MET A 78 8.09 -5.58 -78.21
CA MET A 78 8.98 -6.21 -79.20
C MET A 78 10.40 -5.63 -79.16
N THR A 79 10.53 -4.33 -78.94
CA THR A 79 11.83 -3.68 -78.76
C THR A 79 12.54 -4.21 -77.51
N ALA A 80 11.83 -4.29 -76.38
CA ALA A 80 12.36 -4.83 -75.13
C ALA A 80 12.72 -6.33 -75.24
N CYS A 81 11.93 -7.13 -75.94
CA CYS A 81 12.22 -8.54 -76.20
C CYS A 81 13.47 -8.70 -77.07
N LYS A 82 13.65 -7.86 -78.08
CA LYS A 82 14.85 -7.89 -78.93
C LYS A 82 16.12 -7.60 -78.12
N GLU A 83 16.06 -6.60 -77.24
CA GLU A 83 17.16 -6.31 -76.30
C GLU A 83 17.41 -7.46 -75.32
N GLY A 84 16.34 -8.06 -74.76
CA GLY A 84 16.42 -9.20 -73.85
C GLY A 84 17.04 -10.45 -74.49
N ALA A 85 16.60 -10.79 -75.70
CA ALA A 85 17.13 -11.90 -76.49
C ALA A 85 18.61 -11.67 -76.83
N MET A 86 18.98 -10.45 -77.22
CA MET A 86 20.38 -10.08 -77.47
C MET A 86 21.27 -10.23 -76.22
N ARG A 87 20.77 -9.89 -75.02
CA ARG A 87 21.50 -10.12 -73.75
C ARG A 87 21.77 -11.60 -73.49
N GLN A 88 20.91 -12.49 -73.98
CA GLN A 88 21.08 -13.94 -73.91
C GLN A 88 21.85 -14.53 -75.11
N GLY A 89 22.34 -13.69 -76.03
CA GLY A 89 23.10 -14.10 -77.22
C GLY A 89 22.25 -14.65 -78.37
N LEU A 90 20.93 -14.43 -78.35
CA LEU A 90 19.99 -14.85 -79.39
C LEU A 90 19.70 -13.68 -80.34
N SER A 91 19.88 -13.88 -81.64
CA SER A 91 19.53 -12.90 -82.68
C SER A 91 18.21 -13.32 -83.34
N LEU A 92 17.11 -12.75 -82.85
CA LEU A 92 15.75 -12.97 -83.38
C LEU A 92 15.31 -11.72 -84.14
N ASP A 93 14.80 -11.89 -85.36
CA ASP A 93 14.45 -10.78 -86.26
C ASP A 93 12.96 -10.71 -86.61
N SER A 94 12.21 -11.81 -86.48
CA SER A 94 10.76 -11.82 -86.67
C SER A 94 10.01 -11.45 -85.39
N SER A 95 8.92 -10.69 -85.54
CA SER A 95 8.02 -10.35 -84.41
C SER A 95 7.44 -11.60 -83.76
N ASP A 96 7.11 -12.62 -84.56
CA ASP A 96 6.53 -13.88 -84.08
C ASP A 96 7.55 -14.70 -83.28
N GLU A 97 8.82 -14.71 -83.71
CA GLU A 97 9.91 -15.39 -83.01
C GLU A 97 10.24 -14.70 -81.68
N LEU A 98 10.27 -13.36 -81.68
CA LEU A 98 10.46 -12.56 -80.46
C LEU A 98 9.33 -12.77 -79.45
N TYR A 99 8.09 -12.84 -79.93
CA TYR A 99 6.94 -13.06 -79.08
C TYR A 99 6.90 -14.50 -78.53
N SER A 100 7.23 -15.51 -79.34
CA SER A 100 7.37 -16.90 -78.88
C SER A 100 8.48 -17.04 -77.83
N TRP A 101 9.63 -16.37 -78.03
CA TRP A 101 10.70 -16.32 -77.04
C TRP A 101 10.23 -15.68 -75.73
N PHE A 102 9.52 -14.55 -75.80
CA PHE A 102 8.96 -13.88 -74.63
C PHE A 102 8.03 -14.77 -73.81
N THR A 103 7.09 -15.48 -74.45
CA THR A 103 6.20 -16.44 -73.79
C THR A 103 6.99 -17.58 -73.14
N SER A 104 8.05 -18.07 -73.80
CA SER A 104 8.91 -19.12 -73.22
C SER A 104 9.66 -18.66 -71.96
N GLU A 105 10.12 -17.41 -71.94
CA GLU A 105 10.78 -16.82 -70.78
C GLU A 105 9.78 -16.55 -69.63
N ILE A 106 8.54 -16.13 -69.93
CA ILE A 106 7.48 -16.02 -68.92
C ILE A 106 7.26 -17.37 -68.24
N VAL A 107 7.03 -18.45 -69.00
CA VAL A 107 6.77 -19.79 -68.46
C VAL A 107 7.94 -20.29 -67.59
N ARG A 108 9.17 -19.88 -67.91
CA ARG A 108 10.38 -20.26 -67.15
C ARG A 108 10.57 -19.44 -65.88
N ASN A 109 10.25 -18.15 -65.90
CA ASN A 109 10.65 -17.20 -64.87
C ASN A 109 9.50 -16.77 -63.94
N LEU A 110 8.23 -16.96 -64.34
CA LEU A 110 7.06 -16.62 -63.55
C LEU A 110 6.52 -17.84 -62.80
N HIS A 111 6.47 -17.75 -61.48
CA HIS A 111 5.76 -18.69 -60.62
C HIS A 111 4.54 -17.99 -60.01
N VAL A 112 3.35 -18.56 -60.17
CA VAL A 112 2.11 -17.99 -59.63
C VAL A 112 1.64 -18.84 -58.46
N VAL A 113 1.30 -18.20 -57.35
CA VAL A 113 0.75 -18.82 -56.13
C VAL A 113 -0.61 -18.21 -55.85
N PHE A 114 -1.63 -19.05 -55.74
CA PHE A 114 -2.95 -18.66 -55.28
C PHE A 114 -3.11 -19.08 -53.83
N THR A 115 -3.51 -18.15 -52.96
CA THR A 115 -3.94 -18.45 -51.59
C THR A 115 -5.44 -18.27 -51.50
N MET A 116 -6.16 -19.37 -51.31
CA MET A 116 -7.62 -19.39 -51.27
C MET A 116 -8.09 -20.22 -50.08
N ASN A 117 -9.16 -19.80 -49.43
CA ASN A 117 -9.78 -20.58 -48.38
C ASN A 117 -10.62 -21.74 -48.99
N PRO A 118 -10.95 -22.78 -48.20
CA PRO A 118 -11.80 -23.87 -48.66
C PRO A 118 -13.15 -23.34 -49.21
N PRO A 119 -13.68 -23.96 -50.27
CA PRO A 119 -14.88 -23.48 -50.97
C PRO A 119 -16.16 -23.65 -50.12
N ASP A 120 -16.55 -22.62 -49.38
CA ASP A 120 -17.88 -22.48 -48.76
C ASP A 120 -18.68 -21.29 -49.37
N SER A 121 -18.09 -20.55 -50.33
CA SER A 121 -18.62 -19.30 -50.93
C SER A 121 -18.84 -19.41 -52.45
N ASP A 122 -19.51 -18.42 -53.05
CA ASP A 122 -19.77 -18.31 -54.51
C ASP A 122 -18.51 -18.43 -55.37
N LEU A 123 -17.33 -18.04 -54.84
CA LEU A 123 -16.04 -18.14 -55.51
C LEU A 123 -15.65 -19.59 -55.86
N SER A 124 -16.18 -20.57 -55.12
CA SER A 124 -15.99 -22.00 -55.38
C SER A 124 -16.45 -22.42 -56.77
N SER A 125 -17.56 -21.85 -57.25
CA SER A 125 -18.11 -22.12 -58.57
C SER A 125 -17.18 -21.62 -59.68
N HIS A 126 -16.52 -20.48 -59.46
CA HIS A 126 -15.60 -19.86 -60.41
C HIS A 126 -14.22 -20.52 -60.47
N ILE A 127 -13.71 -20.98 -59.33
CA ILE A 127 -12.50 -21.81 -59.29
C ILE A 127 -12.77 -23.10 -60.08
N THR A 128 -13.92 -23.74 -59.83
CA THR A 128 -14.35 -24.95 -60.56
C THR A 128 -14.50 -24.69 -62.07
N ALA A 129 -14.95 -23.49 -62.45
CA ALA A 129 -15.06 -23.07 -63.85
C ALA A 129 -13.71 -22.74 -64.52
N SER A 130 -12.58 -22.78 -63.81
CA SER A 130 -11.25 -22.43 -64.30
C SER A 130 -10.30 -23.65 -64.33
N PRO A 131 -10.28 -24.46 -65.41
CA PRO A 131 -9.54 -25.72 -65.44
C PRO A 131 -8.02 -25.58 -65.33
N ALA A 132 -7.44 -24.45 -65.76
CA ALA A 132 -5.98 -24.26 -65.71
C ALA A 132 -5.49 -24.13 -64.26
N LEU A 133 -6.31 -23.61 -63.34
CA LEU A 133 -5.97 -23.54 -61.91
C LEU A 133 -5.75 -24.93 -61.30
N PHE A 134 -6.49 -25.96 -61.76
CA PHE A 134 -6.31 -27.33 -61.28
C PHE A 134 -5.27 -28.11 -62.07
N ASN A 135 -5.22 -27.92 -63.39
CA ASN A 135 -4.36 -28.72 -64.26
C ASN A 135 -2.90 -28.23 -64.31
N ARG A 136 -2.65 -26.94 -64.05
CA ARG A 136 -1.32 -26.31 -64.18
C ARG A 136 -0.71 -25.89 -62.85
N CYS A 137 -1.48 -25.84 -61.76
CA CYS A 137 -0.97 -25.57 -60.43
C CYS A 137 -0.87 -26.86 -59.61
N VAL A 138 0.07 -26.89 -58.66
CA VAL A 138 0.13 -27.95 -57.65
C VAL A 138 -0.77 -27.55 -56.48
N ILE A 139 -1.75 -28.39 -56.17
CA ILE A 139 -2.64 -28.17 -55.04
C ILE A 139 -1.93 -28.61 -53.76
N ASN A 140 -1.67 -27.66 -52.87
CA ASN A 140 -1.14 -27.94 -51.55
C ASN A 140 -2.24 -27.72 -50.49
N TRP A 141 -2.76 -28.80 -49.93
CA TRP A 141 -3.75 -28.73 -48.87
C TRP A 141 -3.06 -28.56 -47.52
N MET A 142 -3.08 -27.34 -46.97
CA MET A 142 -2.41 -27.03 -45.70
C MET A 142 -3.13 -27.64 -44.49
N GLY A 143 -4.46 -27.82 -44.57
CA GLY A 143 -5.28 -28.31 -43.46
C GLY A 143 -5.09 -27.52 -42.16
N ASP A 144 -5.54 -28.09 -41.05
CA ASP A 144 -5.32 -27.52 -39.73
C ASP A 144 -4.16 -28.18 -38.99
N TRP A 145 -3.68 -27.51 -37.96
CA TRP A 145 -2.63 -28.04 -37.09
C TRP A 145 -3.09 -29.26 -36.31
N SER A 146 -2.26 -30.30 -36.30
CA SER A 146 -2.48 -31.49 -35.49
C SER A 146 -2.21 -31.23 -34.00
N ASP A 147 -2.80 -32.04 -33.12
CA ASP A 147 -2.57 -31.96 -31.66
C ASP A 147 -1.08 -31.96 -31.30
N ARG A 148 -0.26 -32.72 -32.04
CA ARG A 148 1.20 -32.75 -31.85
C ARG A 148 1.86 -31.42 -32.20
N THR A 149 1.41 -30.78 -33.26
CA THR A 149 1.91 -29.46 -33.69
C THR A 149 1.52 -28.39 -32.67
N LEU A 150 0.26 -28.40 -32.21
CA LEU A 150 -0.25 -27.51 -31.17
C LEU A 150 0.52 -27.65 -29.86
N TYR A 151 0.83 -28.89 -29.47
CA TYR A 151 1.64 -29.19 -28.29
C TYR A 151 3.08 -28.67 -28.42
N GLN A 152 3.75 -28.94 -29.55
CA GLN A 152 5.14 -28.50 -29.78
C GLN A 152 5.27 -26.97 -29.82
N LEU A 153 4.32 -26.30 -30.48
CA LEU A 153 4.28 -24.83 -30.53
C LEU A 153 4.05 -24.24 -29.14
N SER A 154 3.06 -24.77 -28.41
CA SER A 154 2.81 -24.35 -27.01
C SER A 154 4.04 -24.57 -26.13
N SER A 155 4.73 -25.70 -26.29
CA SER A 155 5.93 -26.03 -25.52
C SER A 155 7.03 -24.99 -25.75
N SER A 156 7.30 -24.61 -27.00
CA SER A 156 8.29 -23.58 -27.33
C SER A 156 7.90 -22.19 -26.82
N LEU A 157 6.62 -21.82 -26.90
CA LEU A 157 6.14 -20.50 -26.46
C LEU A 157 6.09 -20.36 -24.93
N ILE A 158 5.85 -21.46 -24.21
CA ILE A 158 5.73 -21.49 -22.73
C ILE A 158 7.09 -21.79 -22.06
N GLU A 159 8.11 -22.20 -22.82
CA GLU A 159 9.45 -22.53 -22.30
C GLU A 159 10.02 -21.44 -21.39
N ALA A 160 9.90 -20.17 -21.79
CA ALA A 160 10.42 -19.02 -21.05
C ALA A 160 9.62 -18.64 -19.78
N ILE A 161 8.58 -19.39 -19.42
CA ILE A 161 7.75 -19.13 -18.25
C ILE A 161 8.11 -20.10 -17.12
N ASP A 162 8.25 -19.57 -15.92
CA ASP A 162 8.40 -20.34 -14.69
C ASP A 162 7.04 -20.80 -14.16
N VAL A 163 6.61 -21.95 -14.68
CA VAL A 163 5.35 -22.64 -14.32
C VAL A 163 5.61 -23.94 -13.57
N ASP A 164 6.85 -24.40 -13.49
CA ASP A 164 7.17 -25.72 -12.97
C ASP A 164 6.87 -25.83 -11.47
N LYS A 165 6.28 -26.96 -11.07
CA LYS A 165 6.00 -27.29 -9.67
C LYS A 165 6.68 -28.62 -9.35
N SER A 166 7.73 -28.58 -8.53
CA SER A 166 8.47 -29.77 -8.07
C SER A 166 7.59 -30.75 -7.29
N ASP A 167 6.61 -30.21 -6.57
CA ASP A 167 5.79 -30.97 -5.61
C ASP A 167 4.48 -31.50 -6.25
N PHE A 168 4.30 -31.32 -7.56
CA PHE A 168 3.07 -31.73 -8.24
C PHE A 168 3.03 -33.24 -8.48
N ILE A 169 1.96 -33.88 -8.02
CA ILE A 169 1.67 -35.29 -8.25
C ILE A 169 0.54 -35.38 -9.26
N VAL A 170 0.81 -36.01 -10.41
CA VAL A 170 -0.18 -36.26 -11.46
C VAL A 170 -1.34 -37.09 -10.88
N PRO A 171 -2.59 -36.60 -10.93
CA PRO A 171 -3.74 -37.37 -10.44
C PRO A 171 -3.91 -38.70 -11.19
N LYS A 172 -4.35 -39.76 -10.51
CA LYS A 172 -4.56 -41.09 -11.12
C LYS A 172 -5.70 -41.11 -12.15
N THR A 173 -6.55 -40.09 -12.16
CA THR A 173 -7.73 -39.91 -13.03
C THR A 173 -7.45 -39.05 -14.26
N VAL A 174 -6.18 -38.69 -14.51
CA VAL A 174 -5.80 -37.78 -15.61
C VAL A 174 -6.26 -38.30 -16.97
N LYS A 175 -7.05 -37.47 -17.65
CA LYS A 175 -7.50 -37.70 -19.02
C LYS A 175 -6.54 -37.00 -19.97
N SER A 176 -5.89 -37.78 -20.82
CA SER A 176 -5.13 -37.18 -21.92
C SER A 176 -6.05 -36.37 -22.83
N CYS A 177 -5.58 -35.20 -23.26
CA CYS A 177 -6.30 -34.37 -24.24
C CYS A 177 -6.43 -35.03 -25.61
N SER A 178 -5.53 -35.97 -25.94
CA SER A 178 -5.54 -36.69 -27.22
C SER A 178 -4.81 -38.02 -27.10
N LEU A 179 -5.30 -39.04 -27.79
CA LEU A 179 -4.66 -40.36 -27.90
C LEU A 179 -3.20 -40.27 -28.41
N LEU A 180 -2.87 -39.21 -29.14
CA LEU A 180 -1.56 -39.00 -29.77
C LEU A 180 -0.47 -38.44 -28.84
N LEU A 181 -0.85 -37.81 -27.71
CA LEU A 181 0.08 -37.06 -26.85
C LEU A 181 0.51 -37.83 -25.58
N GLY A 182 -0.12 -38.97 -25.28
CA GLY A 182 0.19 -39.74 -24.06
C GLY A 182 -0.34 -39.08 -22.78
N ILE A 183 0.07 -39.58 -21.60
CA ILE A 183 -0.33 -39.05 -20.29
C ILE A 183 0.75 -38.04 -19.84
N PRO A 184 0.39 -36.85 -19.32
CA PRO A 184 1.36 -35.88 -18.82
C PRO A 184 2.08 -36.39 -17.56
N ASN A 185 3.39 -36.15 -17.47
CA ASN A 185 4.25 -36.63 -16.37
C ASN A 185 4.60 -35.54 -15.35
N ASN A 186 4.54 -34.26 -15.74
CA ASN A 186 4.87 -33.12 -14.90
C ASN A 186 3.80 -32.02 -15.05
N PHE A 187 3.81 -31.03 -14.16
CA PHE A 187 2.79 -29.96 -14.15
C PHE A 187 2.79 -29.12 -15.43
N ARG A 188 3.98 -28.86 -16.00
CA ARG A 188 4.13 -28.12 -17.26
C ARG A 188 3.46 -28.87 -18.42
N GLU A 189 3.68 -30.17 -18.53
CA GLU A 189 3.00 -31.03 -19.49
C GLU A 189 1.50 -31.00 -19.27
N THR A 190 1.00 -31.08 -18.03
CA THR A 190 -0.43 -30.98 -17.74
C THR A 190 -1.03 -29.66 -18.27
N ILE A 191 -0.31 -28.55 -18.16
CA ILE A 191 -0.73 -27.25 -18.73
C ILE A 191 -0.71 -27.28 -20.26
N LEU A 192 0.32 -27.85 -20.88
CA LEU A 192 0.38 -28.00 -22.34
C LEU A 192 -0.79 -28.84 -22.87
N HIS A 193 -1.14 -29.93 -22.17
CA HIS A 193 -2.31 -30.74 -22.48
C HIS A 193 -3.62 -29.93 -22.33
N ALA A 194 -3.74 -29.11 -21.29
CA ALA A 194 -4.89 -28.23 -21.10
C ALA A 194 -5.04 -27.18 -22.21
N VAL A 195 -3.94 -26.59 -22.68
CA VAL A 195 -3.94 -25.63 -23.80
C VAL A 195 -4.48 -26.28 -25.07
N VAL A 196 -4.01 -27.49 -25.40
CA VAL A 196 -4.49 -28.24 -26.57
C VAL A 196 -5.95 -28.66 -26.40
N TYR A 197 -6.34 -29.12 -25.21
CA TYR A 197 -7.72 -29.51 -24.91
C TYR A 197 -8.69 -28.35 -25.07
N ILE A 198 -8.38 -27.17 -24.51
CA ILE A 198 -9.23 -25.98 -24.58
C ILE A 198 -9.48 -25.60 -26.04
N HIS A 199 -8.42 -25.58 -26.87
CA HIS A 199 -8.55 -25.31 -28.30
C HIS A 199 -9.47 -26.33 -28.99
N ASN A 200 -9.23 -27.63 -28.79
CA ASN A 200 -10.05 -28.68 -29.38
C ASN A 200 -11.50 -28.68 -28.89
N CYS A 201 -11.75 -28.27 -27.65
CA CYS A 201 -13.09 -28.11 -27.09
C CYS A 201 -13.88 -27.05 -27.87
N VAL A 202 -13.27 -25.89 -28.12
CA VAL A 202 -13.89 -24.83 -28.95
C VAL A 202 -14.17 -25.35 -30.35
N ARG A 203 -13.21 -26.03 -30.98
CA ARG A 203 -13.39 -26.59 -32.33
C ARG A 203 -14.47 -27.66 -32.41
N ASN A 204 -14.64 -28.47 -31.37
CA ASN A 204 -15.69 -29.47 -31.30
C ASN A 204 -17.06 -28.81 -31.17
N ILE A 205 -17.19 -27.78 -30.32
CA ILE A 205 -18.44 -27.01 -30.20
C ILE A 205 -18.77 -26.29 -31.51
N GLU A 206 -17.79 -25.69 -32.19
CA GLU A 206 -17.97 -25.15 -33.54
C GLU A 206 -18.47 -26.23 -34.50
N LYS A 207 -17.87 -27.42 -34.49
CA LYS A 207 -18.32 -28.55 -35.32
C LYS A 207 -19.69 -29.07 -34.93
N ASP A 208 -20.09 -29.04 -33.67
CA ASP A 208 -21.42 -29.48 -33.22
C ASP A 208 -22.48 -28.45 -33.66
N ILE A 209 -22.17 -27.16 -33.52
CA ILE A 209 -22.99 -26.05 -34.05
C ILE A 209 -23.12 -26.17 -35.58
N HIS A 210 -22.03 -26.43 -36.30
CA HIS A 210 -22.04 -26.58 -37.76
C HIS A 210 -22.52 -27.97 -38.26
N GLY A 211 -22.41 -29.02 -37.45
CA GLY A 211 -22.75 -30.40 -37.80
C GLY A 211 -24.22 -30.71 -37.59
N SER A 212 -24.84 -30.06 -36.60
CA SER A 212 -26.29 -29.87 -36.49
C SER A 212 -26.88 -29.25 -37.77
N VAL A 213 -26.10 -28.44 -38.50
CA VAL A 213 -26.48 -27.70 -39.71
C VAL A 213 -26.36 -28.51 -41.01
N LEU A 214 -25.69 -29.67 -41.02
CA LEU A 214 -25.59 -30.54 -42.21
C LEU A 214 -26.90 -31.31 -42.55
N ALA A 215 -28.01 -31.02 -41.88
CA ALA A 215 -29.30 -31.66 -42.12
C ALA A 215 -30.44 -30.74 -42.63
N ASN A 216 -30.16 -29.49 -43.05
CA ASN A 216 -30.96 -28.64 -43.99
C ASN A 216 -30.94 -27.11 -43.72
N ASP A 217 -30.19 -26.58 -42.75
CA ASP A 217 -30.50 -25.25 -42.21
C ASP A 217 -29.32 -24.25 -42.24
N VAL A 218 -29.12 -23.57 -43.37
CA VAL A 218 -28.06 -22.56 -43.55
C VAL A 218 -28.35 -21.23 -42.83
N GLU A 219 -29.55 -20.98 -42.31
CA GLU A 219 -29.99 -19.60 -42.02
C GLU A 219 -30.24 -19.24 -40.53
N LEU A 220 -30.04 -20.15 -39.56
CA LEU A 220 -30.74 -20.02 -38.25
C LEU A 220 -29.94 -20.04 -36.95
N THR A 221 -28.62 -20.11 -37.02
CA THR A 221 -27.84 -19.51 -35.94
C THR A 221 -27.50 -18.10 -36.42
N SER A 222 -27.81 -17.09 -35.61
CA SER A 222 -27.48 -15.67 -35.83
C SER A 222 -25.97 -15.39 -35.78
N GLY A 223 -25.19 -16.34 -36.28
CA GLY A 223 -23.76 -16.35 -36.34
C GLY A 223 -23.37 -17.41 -37.37
N GLY A 224 -22.85 -16.97 -38.51
CA GLY A 224 -22.35 -17.85 -39.55
C GLY A 224 -21.22 -18.78 -39.11
N LYS A 225 -20.74 -19.60 -40.05
CA LYS A 225 -19.58 -20.48 -39.88
C LYS A 225 -18.35 -19.69 -39.44
N ILE A 226 -18.07 -19.65 -38.15
CA ILE A 226 -16.79 -19.17 -37.65
C ILE A 226 -15.90 -20.37 -37.39
N MET A 227 -14.77 -20.37 -38.07
CA MET A 227 -13.76 -21.40 -37.93
C MET A 227 -12.64 -20.85 -37.08
N THR A 228 -12.40 -21.45 -35.92
CA THR A 228 -11.19 -21.17 -35.13
C THR A 228 -9.96 -21.38 -36.01
N THR A 229 -9.11 -20.36 -36.05
CA THR A 229 -7.91 -20.32 -36.87
C THR A 229 -6.66 -20.62 -36.04
N PRO A 230 -5.56 -21.04 -36.68
CA PRO A 230 -4.26 -21.12 -36.01
C PRO A 230 -3.80 -19.81 -35.35
N GLY A 231 -4.24 -18.67 -35.90
CA GLY A 231 -4.00 -17.34 -35.31
C GLY A 231 -4.65 -17.18 -33.94
N ASP A 232 -5.87 -17.67 -33.75
CA ASP A 232 -6.57 -17.64 -32.45
C ASP A 232 -5.85 -18.48 -31.40
N PHE A 233 -5.25 -19.61 -31.80
CA PHE A 233 -4.43 -20.43 -30.92
C PHE A 233 -3.15 -19.73 -30.48
N LEU A 234 -2.44 -19.08 -31.41
CA LEU A 234 -1.24 -18.32 -31.08
C LEU A 234 -1.59 -17.16 -30.13
N ASP A 235 -2.66 -16.43 -30.42
CA ASP A 235 -3.17 -15.38 -29.54
C ASP A 235 -3.48 -15.95 -28.16
N PHE A 236 -4.17 -17.09 -28.05
CA PHE A 236 -4.47 -17.73 -26.78
C PHE A 236 -3.20 -18.00 -25.96
N VAL A 237 -2.18 -18.62 -26.57
CA VAL A 237 -0.92 -18.91 -25.87
C VAL A 237 -0.18 -17.63 -25.49
N HIS A 238 -0.13 -16.63 -26.37
CA HIS A 238 0.49 -15.34 -26.08
C HIS A 238 -0.23 -14.58 -24.95
N HIS A 239 -1.56 -14.58 -24.93
CA HIS A 239 -2.35 -13.99 -23.83
C HIS A 239 -2.08 -14.74 -22.53
N PHE A 240 -2.00 -16.07 -22.55
CA PHE A 240 -1.66 -16.86 -21.37
C PHE A 240 -0.29 -16.46 -20.82
N VAL A 241 0.74 -16.39 -21.67
CA VAL A 241 2.10 -15.98 -21.28
C VAL A 241 2.10 -14.59 -20.66
N LYS A 242 1.41 -13.64 -21.32
CA LYS A 242 1.35 -12.24 -20.89
C LYS A 242 0.62 -12.08 -19.57
N ILE A 243 -0.59 -12.64 -19.46
CA ILE A 243 -1.43 -12.55 -18.25
C ILE A 243 -0.74 -13.23 -17.08
N PHE A 244 -0.14 -14.41 -17.29
CA PHE A 244 0.57 -15.11 -16.23
C PHE A 244 1.73 -14.28 -15.67
N LYS A 245 2.57 -13.69 -16.54
CA LYS A 245 3.67 -12.81 -16.11
C LYS A 245 3.16 -11.57 -15.38
N GLU A 246 2.24 -10.82 -15.99
CA GLU A 246 1.64 -9.62 -15.38
C GLU A 246 1.06 -9.90 -13.99
N LYS A 247 0.38 -11.04 -13.83
CA LYS A 247 -0.25 -11.42 -12.56
C LYS A 247 0.74 -11.97 -11.55
N LYS A 248 1.76 -12.72 -11.99
CA LYS A 248 2.84 -13.19 -11.12
C LYS A 248 3.62 -12.01 -10.56
N ASP A 249 4.04 -11.08 -11.41
CA ASP A 249 4.78 -9.88 -11.01
C ASP A 249 3.97 -9.05 -10.01
N LEU A 250 2.68 -8.82 -10.29
CA LEU A 250 1.78 -8.11 -9.38
C LEU A 250 1.65 -8.82 -8.01
N LEU A 251 1.49 -10.14 -8.00
CA LEU A 251 1.36 -10.92 -6.77
C LEU A 251 2.67 -10.93 -5.98
N GLU A 252 3.83 -11.07 -6.65
CA GLU A 252 5.14 -11.02 -6.02
C GLU A 252 5.43 -9.65 -5.40
N ASP A 253 5.12 -8.57 -6.12
CA ASP A 253 5.30 -7.21 -5.61
C ASP A 253 4.41 -6.97 -4.38
N GLN A 254 3.15 -7.37 -4.44
CA GLN A 254 2.24 -7.30 -3.27
C GLN A 254 2.78 -8.13 -2.10
N GLN A 255 3.20 -9.37 -2.33
CA GLN A 255 3.76 -10.23 -1.30
C GLN A 255 5.02 -9.63 -0.67
N ARG A 256 5.92 -9.04 -1.47
CA ARG A 256 7.12 -8.35 -0.99
C ARG A 256 6.74 -7.17 -0.10
N HIS A 257 5.79 -6.34 -0.51
CA HIS A 257 5.33 -5.20 0.28
C HIS A 257 4.72 -5.63 1.62
N PHE A 258 3.88 -6.66 1.65
CA PHE A 258 3.32 -7.17 2.90
C PHE A 258 4.37 -7.80 3.81
N ASN A 259 5.33 -8.55 3.27
CA ASN A 259 6.43 -9.12 4.05
C ASN A 259 7.28 -8.02 4.68
N VAL A 260 7.69 -7.00 3.90
CA VAL A 260 8.44 -5.84 4.42
C VAL A 260 7.64 -5.10 5.48
N GLY A 261 6.35 -4.86 5.24
CA GLY A 261 5.45 -4.22 6.21
C GLY A 261 5.34 -5.00 7.51
N LEU A 262 5.16 -6.32 7.45
CA LEU A 262 5.11 -7.19 8.63
C LEU A 262 6.44 -7.27 9.37
N ASP A 263 7.56 -7.31 8.66
CA ASP A 263 8.89 -7.32 9.27
C ASP A 263 9.18 -5.98 9.97
N LYS A 264 8.77 -4.84 9.38
CA LYS A 264 8.83 -3.53 10.04
C LYS A 264 7.97 -3.50 11.31
N ILE A 265 6.72 -3.96 11.26
CA ILE A 265 5.84 -4.04 12.45
C ILE A 265 6.45 -4.95 13.51
N LYS A 266 6.98 -6.12 13.12
CA LYS A 266 7.64 -7.06 14.03
C LYS A 266 8.87 -6.43 14.68
N GLY A 267 9.68 -5.70 13.91
CA GLY A 267 10.81 -4.91 14.40
C GLY A 267 10.39 -3.88 15.44
N THR A 268 9.32 -3.11 15.18
CA THR A 268 8.76 -2.16 16.14
C THR A 268 8.31 -2.86 17.43
N VAL A 269 7.61 -4.00 17.35
CA VAL A 269 7.19 -4.75 18.54
C VAL A 269 8.39 -5.18 19.40
N PHE A 270 9.48 -5.63 18.79
CA PHE A 270 10.71 -5.95 19.54
C PHE A 270 11.31 -4.72 20.21
N LYS A 271 11.35 -3.60 19.51
CA LYS A 271 11.93 -2.36 20.04
C LYS A 271 11.11 -1.76 21.18
N VAL A 272 9.78 -1.85 21.11
CA VAL A 272 8.88 -1.48 22.22
C VAL A 272 9.14 -2.35 23.45
N ARG A 273 9.39 -3.64 23.26
CA ARG A 273 9.73 -4.53 24.37
C ARG A 273 11.06 -4.13 25.01
N GLU A 274 12.08 -3.84 24.20
CA GLU A 274 13.38 -3.34 24.68
C GLU A 274 13.25 -2.01 25.45
N LEU A 275 12.46 -1.07 24.95
CA LEU A 275 12.18 0.19 25.64
C LEU A 275 11.44 -0.01 26.96
N ARG A 276 10.49 -0.96 27.04
CA ARG A 276 9.80 -1.31 28.30
C ARG A 276 10.76 -1.89 29.32
N ASP A 277 11.62 -2.81 28.90
CA ASP A 277 12.62 -3.43 29.77
C ASP A 277 13.62 -2.35 30.25
N GLY A 278 14.07 -1.46 29.37
CA GLY A 278 14.92 -0.32 29.71
C GLY A 278 14.25 0.69 30.67
N LEU A 279 12.97 0.98 30.48
CA LEU A 279 12.20 1.86 31.36
C LEU A 279 12.04 1.24 32.76
N ALA A 280 11.82 -0.08 32.85
CA ALA A 280 11.76 -0.78 34.13
C ALA A 280 13.09 -0.67 34.90
N ILE A 281 14.22 -0.81 34.21
CA ILE A 281 15.56 -0.63 34.81
C ILE A 281 15.75 0.82 35.29
N LYS A 282 15.44 1.82 34.45
CA LYS A 282 15.58 3.24 34.84
C LYS A 282 14.66 3.62 35.99
N LYS A 283 13.45 3.06 36.05
CA LYS A 283 12.51 3.29 37.16
C LYS A 283 13.07 2.78 38.49
N ALA A 284 13.67 1.59 38.48
CA ALA A 284 14.36 1.04 39.66
C ALA A 284 15.58 1.91 40.07
N GLN A 285 16.38 2.37 39.11
CA GLN A 285 17.51 3.27 39.38
C GLN A 285 17.06 4.62 39.97
N LEU A 286 15.95 5.19 39.46
CA LEU A 286 15.39 6.43 39.98
C LEU A 286 14.90 6.27 41.41
N GLU A 287 14.21 5.16 41.72
CA GLU A 287 13.75 4.84 43.08
C GLU A 287 14.94 4.77 44.04
N GLN A 288 16.01 4.08 43.64
CA GLN A 288 17.23 3.95 44.43
C GLN A 288 17.91 5.32 44.66
N LYS A 289 18.17 6.10 43.60
CA LYS A 289 18.82 7.41 43.70
C LYS A 289 17.99 8.44 44.46
N SER A 290 16.67 8.41 44.30
CA SER A 290 15.73 9.24 45.08
C SER A 290 15.76 8.89 46.57
N GLN A 291 15.89 7.60 46.89
CA GLN A 291 16.04 7.15 48.27
C GLN A 291 17.39 7.59 48.86
N GLU A 292 18.49 7.41 48.13
CA GLU A 292 19.82 7.90 48.51
C GLU A 292 19.83 9.43 48.73
N ALA A 293 19.17 10.21 47.87
CA ALA A 293 19.04 11.66 48.02
C ALA A 293 18.24 12.04 49.29
N ARG A 294 17.16 11.32 49.60
CA ARG A 294 16.35 11.55 50.81
C ARG A 294 17.13 11.24 52.08
N ASP A 295 17.90 10.17 52.08
CA ASP A 295 18.68 9.75 53.24
C ASP A 295 19.85 10.73 53.48
N MET A 296 20.53 11.19 52.41
CA MET A 296 21.55 12.24 52.49
C MET A 296 20.98 13.57 53.01
N LEU A 297 19.79 13.97 52.53
CA LEU A 297 19.12 15.19 53.01
C LEU A 297 18.79 15.10 54.51
N ARG A 298 18.34 13.95 55.00
CA ARG A 298 18.08 13.76 56.44
C ARG A 298 19.35 13.91 57.26
N GLN A 299 20.46 13.33 56.79
CA GLN A 299 21.75 13.42 57.46
C GLN A 299 22.26 14.86 57.48
N MET A 300 22.23 15.56 56.34
CA MET A 300 22.58 16.98 56.25
C MET A 300 21.75 17.86 57.18
N VAL A 301 20.43 17.65 57.25
CA VAL A 301 19.55 18.42 58.16
C VAL A 301 19.82 18.09 59.63
N SER A 302 20.17 16.85 59.94
CA SER A 302 20.57 16.46 61.31
C SER A 302 21.87 17.17 61.69
N ASP A 303 22.90 17.08 60.86
CA ASP A 303 24.23 17.63 61.11
C ASP A 303 24.19 19.16 61.12
N GLN A 304 23.36 19.79 60.27
CA GLN A 304 23.13 21.23 60.30
C GLN A 304 22.46 21.68 61.60
N ASN A 305 21.43 20.97 62.09
CA ASN A 305 20.81 21.28 63.37
C ASN A 305 21.78 21.09 64.54
N GLU A 306 22.67 20.10 64.47
CA GLU A 306 23.70 19.88 65.48
C GLU A 306 24.76 20.99 65.47
N ALA A 307 25.22 21.40 64.29
CA ALA A 307 26.13 22.53 64.12
C ALA A 307 25.52 23.84 64.64
N GLU A 308 24.24 24.13 64.33
CA GLU A 308 23.53 25.33 64.81
C GLU A 308 23.44 25.37 66.34
N ARG A 309 23.08 24.25 66.98
CA ARG A 309 23.03 24.13 68.45
C ARG A 309 24.41 24.33 69.09
N LYS A 310 25.45 23.74 68.51
CA LYS A 310 26.83 23.91 68.99
C LYS A 310 27.33 25.34 68.78
N ARG A 311 26.91 26.01 67.72
CA ARG A 311 27.20 27.42 67.45
C ARG A 311 26.54 28.34 68.47
N GLU A 312 25.27 28.14 68.78
CA GLU A 312 24.57 28.89 69.84
C GLU A 312 25.27 28.70 71.20
N ALA A 313 25.61 27.46 71.56
CA ALA A 313 26.34 27.17 72.79
C ALA A 313 27.74 27.82 72.82
N SER A 314 28.45 27.86 71.69
CA SER A 314 29.76 28.52 71.58
C SER A 314 29.67 30.04 71.79
N ILE A 315 28.61 30.68 71.27
CA ILE A 315 28.39 32.13 71.44
C ILE A 315 28.10 32.45 72.92
N GLU A 316 27.27 31.64 73.59
CA GLU A 316 26.99 31.82 75.02
C GLU A 316 28.26 31.66 75.88
N ILE A 317 29.10 30.66 75.59
CA ILE A 317 30.37 30.43 76.30
C ILE A 317 31.35 31.58 76.04
N GLN A 318 31.43 32.11 74.82
CA GLN A 318 32.29 33.26 74.49
C GLN A 318 31.86 34.54 75.21
N LEU A 319 30.55 34.81 75.30
CA LEU A 319 30.02 35.95 76.04
C LEU A 319 30.30 35.82 77.55
N ALA A 320 30.18 34.62 78.12
CA ALA A 320 30.51 34.37 79.52
C ALA A 320 32.01 34.57 79.80
N LEU A 321 32.88 34.16 78.88
CA LEU A 321 34.34 34.34 78.99
C LEU A 321 34.73 35.83 78.96
N ASP A 322 34.12 36.64 78.10
CA ASP A 322 34.42 38.08 77.98
C ASP A 322 34.04 38.84 79.27
N ILE A 323 32.93 38.45 79.91
CA ILE A 323 32.52 38.99 81.22
C ILE A 323 33.53 38.60 82.31
N GLN A 324 34.03 37.36 82.30
CA GLN A 324 35.03 36.88 83.26
C GLN A 324 36.40 37.57 83.07
N GLU A 325 36.88 37.74 81.83
CA GLU A 325 38.16 38.42 81.54
C GLU A 325 38.11 39.91 81.97
N GLN A 326 36.97 40.60 81.79
CA GLN A 326 36.80 41.99 82.26
C GLN A 326 36.82 42.13 83.79
N GLU A 327 36.27 41.17 84.53
CA GLU A 327 36.28 41.18 85.99
C GLU A 327 37.69 40.91 86.55
N ILE A 328 38.43 39.97 85.95
CA ILE A 328 39.83 39.68 86.30
C ILE A 328 40.69 40.95 86.15
N SER A 329 40.57 41.65 85.02
CA SER A 329 41.36 42.85 84.74
C SER A 329 41.12 43.97 85.76
N LYS A 330 39.87 44.18 86.20
CA LYS A 330 39.55 45.21 87.21
C LYS A 330 40.16 44.90 88.57
N ARG A 331 40.15 43.64 89.00
CA ARG A 331 40.69 43.25 90.32
C ARG A 331 42.21 43.25 90.36
N GLN A 332 42.86 42.95 89.25
CA GLN A 332 44.32 42.98 89.12
C GLN A 332 44.87 44.41 89.28
N GLU A 333 44.14 45.42 88.80
CA GLU A 333 44.52 46.84 88.91
C GLU A 333 44.47 47.34 90.37
N VAL A 334 43.49 46.88 91.17
CA VAL A 334 43.35 47.22 92.61
C VAL A 334 44.50 46.65 93.43
N VAL A 335 44.91 45.40 93.16
CA VAL A 335 46.01 44.73 93.89
C VAL A 335 47.37 45.41 93.68
N LEU A 336 47.63 45.93 92.47
CA LEU A 336 48.89 46.62 92.14
C LEU A 336 48.98 48.01 92.75
N GLN A 337 47.85 48.70 92.96
CA GLN A 337 47.82 50.04 93.49
C GLN A 337 48.15 50.09 94.99
N ASP A 338 47.69 49.10 95.77
CA ASP A 338 47.91 49.03 97.22
C ASP A 338 49.34 48.58 97.60
N LEU A 339 50.00 47.78 96.75
CA LEU A 339 51.39 47.34 96.95
C LEU A 339 52.43 48.46 96.74
N ALA A 340 52.15 49.40 95.83
CA ALA A 340 53.05 50.49 95.48
C ALA A 340 53.27 51.54 96.61
N LEU A 341 52.35 51.60 97.58
CA LEU A 341 52.41 52.58 98.69
C LEU A 341 53.45 52.21 99.77
N ALA A 342 53.80 50.93 99.93
CA ALA A 342 54.59 50.44 101.06
C ALA A 342 56.06 50.11 100.73
N GLU A 343 56.32 49.65 99.51
CA GLU A 343 57.64 49.22 99.03
C GLU A 343 58.75 50.31 99.11
N PRO A 344 58.48 51.59 98.77
CA PRO A 344 59.51 52.62 98.77
C PRO A 344 60.09 52.89 100.16
N ALA A 345 59.24 52.85 101.20
CA ALA A 345 59.62 53.16 102.57
C ALA A 345 60.58 52.11 103.17
N VAL A 346 60.42 50.83 102.80
CA VAL A 346 61.29 49.74 103.26
C VAL A 346 62.66 49.78 102.58
N LEU A 347 62.69 50.03 101.27
CA LEU A 347 63.93 50.13 100.50
C LEU A 347 64.79 51.33 100.94
N GLU A 348 64.15 52.45 101.28
CA GLU A 348 64.84 53.63 101.82
C GLU A 348 65.44 53.36 103.21
N ALA A 349 64.73 52.64 104.07
CA ALA A 349 65.22 52.26 105.38
C ALA A 349 66.36 51.22 105.33
N GLN A 350 66.29 50.22 104.43
CA GLN A 350 67.37 49.24 104.22
C GLN A 350 68.66 49.89 103.69
N LYS A 351 68.55 50.80 102.72
CA LYS A 351 69.71 51.59 102.24
C LYS A 351 70.37 52.37 103.37
N SER A 352 69.58 52.97 104.24
CA SER A 352 70.06 53.75 105.38
C SER A 352 70.84 52.89 106.40
N VAL A 353 70.40 51.66 106.66
CA VAL A 353 71.12 50.71 107.54
C VAL A 353 72.41 50.17 106.91
N SER A 354 72.43 49.93 105.60
CA SER A 354 73.64 49.43 104.90
C SER A 354 74.83 50.41 104.94
N ASN A 355 74.57 51.70 105.15
CA ASN A 355 75.58 52.78 105.17
C ASN A 355 76.23 53.04 106.55
N ILE A 356 75.99 52.19 107.56
CA ILE A 356 76.61 52.33 108.89
C ILE A 356 78.10 51.95 108.84
N LYS A 357 78.99 52.91 109.14
CA LYS A 357 80.45 52.68 109.16
C LYS A 357 80.87 51.77 110.31
N LYS A 358 81.81 50.83 110.06
CA LYS A 358 82.37 49.90 111.08
C LYS A 358 82.89 50.57 112.35
N GLN A 359 83.35 51.83 112.26
CA GLN A 359 83.80 52.61 113.42
C GLN A 359 82.67 52.81 114.45
N HIS A 360 81.45 53.16 113.99
CA HIS A 360 80.31 53.40 114.89
C HIS A 360 79.77 52.10 115.53
N LEU A 361 79.90 50.96 114.84
CA LEU A 361 79.60 49.65 115.45
C LEU A 361 80.65 49.27 116.51
N THR A 362 81.90 49.69 116.34
CA THR A 362 82.96 49.44 117.34
C THR A 362 82.72 50.27 118.61
N GLU A 363 82.20 51.49 118.48
CA GLU A 363 81.77 52.33 119.61
C GLU A 363 80.68 51.62 120.43
N LEU A 364 79.63 51.12 119.79
CA LEU A 364 78.55 50.36 120.44
C LEU A 364 79.05 49.08 121.12
N ARG A 365 80.04 48.38 120.52
CA ARG A 365 80.64 47.14 121.07
C ARG A 365 81.46 47.34 122.34
N SER A 366 81.95 48.55 122.59
CA SER A 366 82.88 48.86 123.69
C SER A 366 82.19 49.42 124.95
N MET A 367 80.91 49.78 124.87
CA MET A 367 80.19 50.44 125.98
C MET A 367 79.76 49.47 127.08
N GLY A 368 80.30 49.65 128.30
CA GLY A 368 79.88 48.88 129.47
C GLY A 368 78.47 49.23 129.98
N ASN A 369 78.03 50.49 129.85
CA ASN A 369 76.71 50.96 130.28
C ASN A 369 76.18 52.07 129.32
N PRO A 370 75.31 51.75 128.35
CA PRO A 370 74.87 52.69 127.30
C PRO A 370 73.70 53.60 127.74
N PRO A 371 73.46 54.72 127.03
CA PRO A 371 72.24 55.52 127.18
C PRO A 371 70.97 54.73 126.85
N GLU A 372 69.85 55.02 127.54
CA GLU A 372 68.58 54.29 127.43
C GLU A 372 68.05 54.19 125.98
N ALA A 373 68.19 55.27 125.19
CA ALA A 373 67.78 55.30 123.79
C ALA A 373 68.54 54.31 122.88
N VAL A 374 69.83 54.08 123.16
CA VAL A 374 70.68 53.12 122.44
C VAL A 374 70.36 51.68 122.85
N LYS A 375 70.07 51.49 124.15
CA LYS A 375 69.65 50.19 124.67
C LYS A 375 68.33 49.73 124.03
N LEU A 376 67.32 50.60 124.02
CA LEU A 376 65.99 50.30 123.46
C LEU A 376 66.03 50.01 121.95
N THR A 377 66.86 50.73 121.18
CA THR A 377 66.99 50.50 119.74
C THR A 377 67.65 49.19 119.38
N LEU A 378 68.71 48.83 120.09
CA LEU A 378 69.38 47.56 119.83
C LEU A 378 68.56 46.38 120.36
N GLU A 379 67.85 46.55 121.48
CA GLU A 379 66.85 45.58 121.94
C GLU A 379 65.72 45.40 120.92
N SER A 380 65.15 46.48 120.37
CA SER A 380 64.06 46.37 119.39
C SER A 380 64.50 45.68 118.09
N VAL A 381 65.72 45.96 117.62
CA VAL A 381 66.29 45.28 116.44
C VAL A 381 66.55 43.81 116.73
N CYS A 382 67.06 43.47 117.92
CA CYS A 382 67.29 42.07 118.30
C CYS A 382 65.97 41.30 118.43
N VAL A 383 64.94 41.92 118.99
CA VAL A 383 63.59 41.34 119.11
C VAL A 383 62.97 41.10 117.72
N LEU A 384 63.11 42.04 116.79
CA LEU A 384 62.65 41.87 115.40
C LEU A 384 63.37 40.72 114.68
N LEU A 385 64.66 40.53 114.95
CA LEU A 385 65.44 39.41 114.42
C LEU A 385 65.24 38.10 115.22
N GLY A 386 64.23 38.05 116.10
CA GLY A 386 63.81 36.84 116.81
C GLY A 386 64.66 36.46 118.03
N GLN A 387 65.52 37.35 118.53
CA GLN A 387 66.40 37.10 119.68
C GLN A 387 65.82 37.71 120.96
N ARG A 388 65.69 36.91 122.03
CA ARG A 388 65.28 37.39 123.36
C ARG A 388 66.50 37.75 124.18
N THR A 389 66.64 39.03 124.53
CA THR A 389 67.77 39.54 125.33
C THR A 389 67.25 40.10 126.66
N GLU A 390 67.64 39.49 127.78
CA GLU A 390 67.27 39.97 129.13
C GLU A 390 68.37 40.84 129.75
N SER A 391 69.60 40.77 129.24
CA SER A 391 70.73 41.56 129.72
C SER A 391 71.47 42.28 128.57
N TRP A 392 72.07 43.44 128.87
CA TRP A 392 72.86 44.22 127.88
C TRP A 392 74.04 43.42 127.30
N ARG A 393 74.59 42.45 128.04
CA ARG A 393 75.65 41.57 127.52
C ARG A 393 75.19 40.72 126.34
N ASP A 394 73.94 40.28 126.35
CA ASP A 394 73.38 39.45 125.28
C ASP A 394 73.21 40.26 123.99
N VAL A 395 72.76 41.52 124.13
CA VAL A 395 72.70 42.50 123.04
C VAL A 395 74.10 42.78 122.46
N GLN A 396 75.12 42.94 123.31
CA GLN A 396 76.51 43.15 122.87
C GLN A 396 77.09 41.95 122.12
N GLN A 397 76.74 40.72 122.53
CA GLN A 397 77.20 39.50 121.87
C GLN A 397 76.62 39.38 120.45
N TYR A 398 75.38 39.82 120.27
CA TYR A 398 74.72 39.79 118.97
C TYR A 398 75.30 40.82 117.99
N ILE A 399 75.57 42.05 118.46
CA ILE A 399 76.22 43.11 117.65
C ILE A 399 77.67 42.75 117.28
N ARG A 400 78.34 41.88 118.05
CA ARG A 400 79.70 41.41 117.74
C ARG A 400 79.77 40.48 116.54
N ARG A 401 78.66 39.88 116.11
CA ARG A 401 78.65 38.99 114.96
C ARG A 401 78.81 39.80 113.66
N ASP A 402 79.62 39.28 112.74
CA ASP A 402 79.93 39.97 111.49
C ASP A 402 78.74 40.02 110.50
N ASP A 403 77.68 39.24 110.77
CA ASP A 403 76.45 39.12 109.97
C ASP A 403 75.32 40.07 110.39
N PHE A 404 75.47 40.81 111.50
CA PHE A 404 74.40 41.64 112.09
C PHE A 404 73.71 42.59 111.09
N ILE A 405 74.46 43.31 110.26
CA ILE A 405 73.89 44.22 109.25
C ILE A 405 73.26 43.45 108.07
N ALA A 406 73.85 42.32 107.68
CA ALA A 406 73.30 41.49 106.60
C ALA A 406 71.95 40.87 106.99
N SER A 407 71.78 40.48 108.25
CA SER A 407 70.50 39.97 108.77
C SER A 407 69.38 41.01 108.75
N ILE A 408 69.71 42.31 108.80
CA ILE A 408 68.73 43.41 108.76
C ILE A 408 68.30 43.72 107.31
N VAL A 409 69.25 43.67 106.37
CA VAL A 409 68.97 43.90 104.94
C VAL A 409 68.22 42.73 104.32
N THR A 410 68.45 41.50 104.80
CA THR A 410 67.84 40.28 104.26
C THR A 410 66.56 39.86 105.02
N PHE A 411 66.01 40.75 105.86
CA PHE A 411 64.81 40.45 106.63
C PHE A 411 63.58 40.44 105.72
N ASP A 412 62.87 39.30 105.73
CA ASP A 412 61.69 39.06 104.90
C ASP A 412 60.41 39.19 105.74
N ASN A 413 59.56 40.15 105.40
CA ASN A 413 58.31 40.39 106.12
C ASN A 413 57.30 39.26 105.95
N GLU A 414 57.27 38.56 104.82
CA GLU A 414 56.24 37.53 104.56
C GLU A 414 56.41 36.33 105.48
N THR A 415 57.64 35.96 105.79
CA THR A 415 57.95 34.74 106.55
C THR A 415 58.34 34.98 108.00
N GLN A 416 58.92 36.14 108.35
CA GLN A 416 59.54 36.38 109.66
C GLN A 416 58.76 37.32 110.58
N MET A 417 57.84 38.15 110.05
CA MET A 417 57.05 39.09 110.86
C MET A 417 55.65 38.52 111.17
N THR A 418 55.48 37.95 112.36
CA THR A 418 54.15 37.44 112.80
C THR A 418 53.27 38.58 113.34
N SER A 419 51.93 38.47 113.18
CA SER A 419 50.96 39.46 113.72
C SER A 419 51.12 39.71 115.24
N GLN A 420 51.52 38.68 115.99
CA GLN A 420 51.86 38.77 117.42
C GLN A 420 53.15 39.58 117.68
N LEU A 421 54.17 39.45 116.83
CA LEU A 421 55.44 40.17 116.93
C LEU A 421 55.25 41.66 116.58
N ARG A 422 54.41 41.97 115.59
CA ARG A 422 54.05 43.35 115.22
C ARG A 422 53.38 44.10 116.38
N SER A 423 52.33 43.49 116.95
CA SER A 423 51.60 44.03 118.10
C SER A 423 52.52 44.24 119.32
N TYR A 424 53.51 43.36 119.48
CA TYR A 424 54.52 43.46 120.53
C TYR A 424 55.46 44.66 120.31
N MET A 425 55.89 44.91 119.07
CA MET A 425 56.79 46.02 118.71
C MET A 425 56.12 47.40 118.83
N GLU A 426 54.87 47.53 118.39
CA GLU A 426 54.10 48.77 118.50
C GLU A 426 53.84 49.17 119.96
N ASN A 427 53.39 48.22 120.77
CA ASN A 427 53.01 48.49 122.15
C ASN A 427 54.19 48.73 123.09
N ASN A 428 55.30 47.99 122.93
CA ASN A 428 56.42 48.07 123.89
C ASN A 428 57.51 49.09 123.51
N TYR A 429 57.68 49.38 122.22
CA TYR A 429 58.75 50.25 121.72
C TYR A 429 58.22 51.52 121.05
N LEU A 430 57.43 51.40 119.96
CA LEU A 430 57.03 52.56 119.14
C LEU A 430 56.01 53.50 119.82
N SER A 431 55.27 53.02 120.83
CA SER A 431 54.34 53.83 121.63
C SER A 431 55.01 54.84 122.58
N ARG A 432 56.33 54.76 122.78
CA ARG A 432 57.06 55.60 123.76
C ARG A 432 57.48 56.94 123.16
N PRO A 433 57.15 58.10 123.76
CA PRO A 433 57.42 59.42 123.17
C PRO A 433 58.91 59.78 123.07
N ASN A 434 59.77 59.19 123.92
CA ASN A 434 61.22 59.42 123.88
C ASN A 434 61.95 58.54 122.84
N TYR A 435 61.23 57.67 122.12
CA TYR A 435 61.76 56.67 121.20
C TYR A 435 61.40 57.02 119.75
N ASN A 436 62.04 58.06 119.21
CA ASN A 436 61.84 58.54 117.85
C ASN A 436 63.19 58.73 117.14
N PHE A 437 63.16 58.88 115.81
CA PHE A 437 64.38 58.95 115.00
C PHE A 437 65.32 60.08 115.45
N GLU A 438 64.78 61.26 115.76
CA GLU A 438 65.59 62.42 116.16
C GLU A 438 66.28 62.25 117.52
N SER A 439 65.58 61.67 118.52
CA SER A 439 66.13 61.46 119.86
C SER A 439 67.22 60.39 119.87
N VAL A 440 67.00 59.31 119.12
CA VAL A 440 67.93 58.18 119.02
C VAL A 440 69.16 58.52 118.20
N ASN A 441 69.01 59.21 117.07
CA ASN A 441 70.12 59.59 116.21
C ASN A 441 71.06 60.60 116.91
N ARG A 442 70.50 61.45 117.80
CA ARG A 442 71.29 62.34 118.65
C ARG A 442 72.11 61.58 119.71
N ALA A 443 71.58 60.48 120.25
CA ALA A 443 72.27 59.65 121.22
C ALA A 443 73.35 58.74 120.59
N SER A 444 73.12 58.24 119.38
CA SER A 444 74.10 57.50 118.57
C SER A 444 73.76 57.59 117.09
N LYS A 445 74.72 58.03 116.28
CA LYS A 445 74.57 58.12 114.82
C LYS A 445 74.36 56.76 114.14
N ALA A 446 74.71 55.65 114.80
CA ALA A 446 74.45 54.31 114.30
C ALA A 446 73.06 53.77 114.65
N CYS A 447 72.42 54.27 115.71
CA CYS A 447 71.11 53.77 116.16
C CYS A 447 69.93 54.43 115.47
N GLY A 448 70.10 55.65 114.92
CA GLY A 448 69.05 56.34 114.15
C GLY A 448 68.54 55.53 112.95
N PRO A 449 69.43 55.12 112.00
CA PRO A 449 69.03 54.31 110.84
C PRO A 449 68.41 52.96 111.23
N LEU A 450 68.87 52.38 112.34
CA LEU A 450 68.32 51.12 112.86
C LEU A 450 66.87 51.28 113.31
N LEU A 451 66.50 52.41 113.94
CA LEU A 451 65.12 52.69 114.33
C LEU A 451 64.21 52.90 113.10
N GLN A 452 64.67 53.63 112.09
CA GLN A 452 63.90 53.87 110.86
C GLN A 452 63.57 52.57 110.13
N TRP A 453 64.49 51.60 110.16
CA TRP A 453 64.24 50.26 109.66
C TRP A 453 63.18 49.52 110.47
N VAL A 454 63.24 49.54 111.80
CA VAL A 454 62.23 48.92 112.66
C VAL A 454 60.82 49.43 112.36
N GLU A 455 60.66 50.74 112.17
CA GLU A 455 59.38 51.39 111.86
C GLU A 455 58.85 51.01 110.46
N ALA A 456 59.72 50.99 109.45
CA ALA A 456 59.36 50.63 108.07
C ALA A 456 58.95 49.15 107.92
N GLN A 457 59.59 48.23 108.65
CA GLN A 457 59.24 46.81 108.61
C GLN A 457 57.85 46.54 109.22
N VAL A 458 57.51 47.23 110.32
CA VAL A 458 56.21 47.11 110.98
C VAL A 458 55.08 47.62 110.05
N THR A 459 55.27 48.75 109.37
CA THR A 459 54.28 49.32 108.44
C THR A 459 54.07 48.47 107.18
N TYR A 460 55.13 47.93 106.57
CA TYR A 460 55.02 47.09 105.38
C TYR A 460 54.23 45.79 105.63
N SER A 461 54.48 45.14 106.77
CA SER A 461 53.76 43.91 107.13
C SER A 461 52.24 44.12 107.34
N SER A 462 51.81 45.33 107.73
CA SER A 462 50.39 45.65 107.90
C SER A 462 49.67 45.82 106.55
N ILE A 463 50.39 46.21 105.51
CA ILE A 463 49.83 46.39 104.16
C ILE A 463 49.79 45.04 103.46
N LEU A 464 50.80 44.20 103.67
CA LEU A 464 50.88 42.87 103.06
C LEU A 464 49.72 41.94 103.49
N GLU A 465 49.29 42.00 104.76
CA GLU A 465 48.13 41.24 105.27
C GLU A 465 46.79 41.66 104.62
N LYS A 466 46.69 42.88 104.08
CA LYS A 466 45.49 43.35 103.35
C LYS A 466 45.46 42.88 101.89
N VAL A 467 46.61 42.61 101.28
CA VAL A 467 46.74 42.32 99.85
C VAL A 467 46.75 40.82 99.53
N SER A 468 47.15 39.96 100.47
CA SER A 468 47.18 38.49 100.28
C SER A 468 45.85 37.86 99.81
N PRO A 469 44.67 38.10 100.43
CA PRO A 469 43.43 37.44 100.01
C PRO A 469 42.95 37.85 98.61
N LEU A 470 43.28 39.05 98.15
CA LEU A 470 42.91 39.54 96.81
C LEU A 470 43.76 38.93 95.70
N ARG A 471 45.01 38.55 96.02
CA ARG A 471 45.96 37.98 95.05
C ARG A 471 45.63 36.52 94.72
N ASP A 472 45.27 35.73 95.72
CA ASP A 472 44.88 34.32 95.54
C ASP A 472 43.59 34.19 94.70
N GLU A 473 42.63 35.09 94.91
CA GLU A 473 41.36 35.14 94.17
C GLU A 473 41.59 35.44 92.67
N VAL A 474 42.51 36.36 92.33
CA VAL A 474 42.85 36.67 90.93
C VAL A 474 43.48 35.46 90.23
N THR A 475 44.41 34.75 90.87
CA THR A 475 45.01 33.54 90.30
C THR A 475 44.02 32.40 90.08
N GLN A 476 43.01 32.26 90.96
CA GLN A 476 41.98 31.25 90.77
C GLN A 476 41.11 31.57 89.55
N LEU A 477 40.65 32.82 89.43
CA LEU A 477 39.81 33.26 88.29
C LEU A 477 40.56 33.16 86.94
N GLU A 478 41.87 33.47 86.90
CA GLU A 478 42.70 33.30 85.70
C GLU A 478 42.77 31.83 85.25
N SER A 479 42.84 30.88 86.19
CA SER A 479 42.89 29.45 85.87
C SER A 479 41.57 28.91 85.31
N GLU A 480 40.44 29.41 85.82
CA GLU A 480 39.09 29.04 85.37
C GLU A 480 38.78 29.64 83.98
N ALA A 481 39.22 30.87 83.71
CA ALA A 481 39.11 31.49 82.39
C ALA A 481 39.91 30.72 81.31
N LEU A 482 41.11 30.22 81.65
CA LEU A 482 41.94 29.48 80.71
C LEU A 482 41.34 28.11 80.32
N GLN A 483 40.71 27.41 81.26
CA GLN A 483 39.96 26.18 80.96
C GLN A 483 38.75 26.44 80.07
N THR A 484 37.98 27.50 80.36
CA THR A 484 36.79 27.87 79.59
C THR A 484 37.15 28.29 78.16
N LYS A 485 38.28 28.99 77.98
CA LYS A 485 38.84 29.36 76.68
C LYS A 485 39.25 28.14 75.83
N ALA A 486 39.86 27.13 76.44
CA ALA A 486 40.22 25.90 75.76
C ALA A 486 38.98 25.10 75.29
N GLN A 487 37.91 25.09 76.10
CA GLN A 487 36.64 24.48 75.73
C GLN A 487 35.95 25.22 74.57
N ALA A 488 35.96 26.56 74.58
CA ALA A 488 35.42 27.36 73.48
C ALA A 488 36.16 27.12 72.15
N GLN A 489 37.50 27.00 72.20
CA GLN A 489 38.29 26.70 71.00
C GLN A 489 37.99 25.31 70.45
N ALA A 490 37.89 24.28 71.31
CA ALA A 490 37.57 22.92 70.87
C ALA A 490 36.17 22.82 70.23
N ILE A 491 35.19 23.57 70.75
CA ILE A 491 33.85 23.66 70.15
C ILE A 491 33.90 24.39 68.80
N SER A 492 34.72 25.45 68.68
CA SER A 492 34.92 26.18 67.42
C SER A 492 35.54 25.31 66.32
N ASP A 493 36.61 24.57 66.63
CA ASP A 493 37.26 23.68 65.67
C ASP A 493 36.29 22.56 65.20
N MET A 494 35.45 22.08 66.11
CA MET A 494 34.41 21.08 65.80
C MET A 494 33.27 21.67 64.92
N ILE A 495 32.97 22.96 65.03
CA ILE A 495 32.04 23.67 64.14
C ILE A 495 32.63 23.79 62.74
N GLU A 496 33.91 24.15 62.60
CA GLU A 496 34.57 24.23 61.28
C GLU A 496 34.58 22.88 60.57
N GLU A 497 34.84 21.78 61.29
CA GLU A 497 34.79 20.43 60.72
C GLU A 497 33.36 20.04 60.27
N LEU A 498 32.35 20.35 61.09
CA LEU A 498 30.94 20.12 60.74
C LEU A 498 30.51 20.98 59.55
N GLU A 499 30.85 22.27 59.50
CA GLU A 499 30.54 23.15 58.37
C GLU A 499 31.20 22.69 57.07
N ALA A 500 32.46 22.23 57.12
CA ALA A 500 33.15 21.66 55.97
C ALA A 500 32.48 20.35 55.47
N SER A 501 32.06 19.48 56.40
CA SER A 501 31.33 18.26 56.05
C SER A 501 29.95 18.55 55.43
N ILE A 502 29.23 19.56 55.95
CA ILE A 502 27.94 20.02 55.40
C ILE A 502 28.12 20.55 53.97
N GLU A 503 29.19 21.30 53.68
CA GLU A 503 29.43 21.81 52.34
C GLU A 503 29.72 20.67 51.34
N SER A 504 30.51 19.66 51.74
CA SER A 504 30.68 18.45 50.94
C SER A 504 29.35 17.72 50.68
N TYR A 505 28.51 17.57 51.71
CA TYR A 505 27.19 16.93 51.55
C TYR A 505 26.23 17.74 50.68
N LYS A 506 26.32 19.08 50.67
CA LYS A 506 25.54 19.92 49.75
C LYS A 506 25.95 19.68 48.30
N ASP A 507 27.24 19.60 48.00
CA ASP A 507 27.74 19.34 46.65
C ASP A 507 27.33 17.93 46.17
N ASP A 508 27.49 16.91 47.02
CA ASP A 508 27.06 15.55 46.71
C ASP A 508 25.54 15.44 46.53
N TYR A 509 24.76 16.13 47.38
CA TYR A 509 23.31 16.21 47.25
C TYR A 509 22.89 16.93 45.96
N ALA A 510 23.56 18.03 45.58
CA ALA A 510 23.30 18.73 44.34
C ALA A 510 23.58 17.83 43.12
N ASN A 511 24.69 17.09 43.12
CA ASN A 511 25.01 16.11 42.09
C ASN A 511 23.94 15.02 42.02
N LEU A 512 23.55 14.41 43.15
CA LEU A 512 22.50 13.38 43.19
C LEU A 512 21.16 13.89 42.66
N ILE A 513 20.78 15.13 42.98
CA ILE A 513 19.54 15.74 42.49
C ILE A 513 19.61 15.99 40.99
N THR A 514 20.75 16.45 40.46
CA THR A 514 20.89 16.61 39.00
C THR A 514 20.83 15.28 38.26
N GLU A 515 21.46 14.22 38.77
CA GLU A 515 21.33 12.85 38.24
C GLU A 515 19.88 12.35 38.34
N THR A 516 19.21 12.56 39.48
CA THR A 516 17.82 12.15 39.68
C THR A 516 16.90 12.88 38.70
N GLN A 517 17.13 14.18 38.46
CA GLN A 517 16.33 15.00 37.57
C GLN A 517 16.57 14.66 36.09
N THR A 518 17.81 14.35 35.71
CA THR A 518 18.15 13.89 34.36
C THR A 518 17.53 12.52 34.06
N ILE A 519 17.66 11.55 34.98
CA ILE A 519 17.00 10.23 34.86
C ILE A 519 15.48 10.40 34.78
N LYS A 520 14.89 11.30 35.57
CA LYS A 520 13.45 11.58 35.55
C LYS A 520 12.98 12.18 34.22
N ASN A 521 13.73 13.11 33.65
CA ASN A 521 13.42 13.70 32.33
C ASN A 521 13.56 12.66 31.22
N GLU A 522 14.63 11.86 31.23
CA GLU A 522 14.82 10.77 30.26
C GLU A 522 13.72 9.71 30.39
N MET A 523 13.33 9.35 31.62
CA MET A 523 12.25 8.41 31.88
C MET A 523 10.92 8.94 31.34
N ALA A 524 10.60 10.22 31.53
CA ALA A 524 9.37 10.81 31.00
C ALA A 524 9.32 10.78 29.46
N VAL A 525 10.45 11.02 28.79
CA VAL A 525 10.55 10.90 27.33
C VAL A 525 10.37 9.44 26.88
N VAL A 526 11.03 8.49 27.55
CA VAL A 526 10.89 7.06 27.23
C VAL A 526 9.49 6.54 27.54
N GLU A 527 8.86 6.99 28.62
CA GLU A 527 7.49 6.62 29.01
C GLU A 527 6.48 7.08 27.98
N HIS A 528 6.56 8.36 27.57
CA HIS A 528 5.74 8.89 26.48
C HIS A 528 5.98 8.15 25.16
N LYS A 529 7.24 7.82 24.84
CA LYS A 529 7.57 6.99 23.66
C LYS A 529 6.93 5.60 23.78
N VAL A 530 7.03 4.92 24.93
CA VAL A 530 6.49 3.57 25.16
C VAL A 530 4.97 3.57 25.07
N ASP A 531 4.28 4.47 25.76
CA ASP A 531 2.81 4.53 25.77
C ASP A 531 2.24 4.71 24.37
N ARG A 532 2.83 5.63 23.62
CA ARG A 532 2.47 5.85 22.21
C ARG A 532 2.78 4.63 21.35
N SER A 533 3.91 3.97 21.58
CA SER A 533 4.29 2.79 20.81
C SER A 533 3.37 1.61 21.07
N VAL A 534 2.89 1.46 22.31
CA VAL A 534 1.88 0.45 22.66
C VAL A 534 0.56 0.75 21.94
N GLN A 535 0.10 2.01 21.95
CA GLN A 535 -1.09 2.42 21.20
C GLN A 535 -0.94 2.15 19.69
N LEU A 536 0.23 2.47 19.11
CA LEU A 536 0.51 2.21 17.70
C LEU A 536 0.52 0.70 17.39
N VAL A 537 1.19 -0.12 18.21
CA VAL A 537 1.22 -1.58 18.03
C VAL A 537 -0.18 -2.19 18.16
N ASP A 538 -0.96 -1.76 19.15
CA ASP A 538 -2.34 -2.19 19.31
C ASP A 538 -3.19 -1.76 18.11
N SER A 539 -2.95 -0.55 17.60
CA SER A 539 -3.66 -0.04 16.44
C SER A 539 -3.36 -0.84 15.16
N LEU A 540 -2.11 -1.26 14.97
CA LEU A 540 -1.62 -2.02 13.81
C LEU A 540 -1.83 -3.54 13.98
N SER A 541 -2.28 -4.02 15.15
CA SER A 541 -2.47 -5.45 15.41
C SER A 541 -3.52 -6.10 14.49
N ALA A 542 -4.60 -5.38 14.20
CA ALA A 542 -5.64 -5.81 13.27
C ALA A 542 -5.10 -5.91 11.84
N GLU A 543 -4.33 -4.91 11.40
CA GLU A 543 -3.67 -4.88 10.09
C GLU A 543 -2.63 -6.00 9.96
N ARG A 544 -1.83 -6.25 11.02
CA ARG A 544 -0.89 -7.36 11.08
C ARG A 544 -1.61 -8.71 10.89
N LYS A 545 -2.75 -8.92 11.57
CA LYS A 545 -3.53 -10.15 11.44
C LYS A 545 -4.05 -10.30 10.01
N ARG A 546 -4.63 -9.23 9.46
CA ARG A 546 -5.15 -9.19 8.09
C ARG A 546 -4.07 -9.48 7.06
N TRP A 547 -2.90 -8.86 7.15
CA TRP A 547 -1.78 -9.12 6.24
C TRP A 547 -1.22 -10.54 6.38
N ALA A 548 -1.17 -11.08 7.59
CA ALA A 548 -0.77 -12.47 7.80
C ALA A 548 -1.77 -13.46 7.17
N GLU A 549 -3.07 -13.14 7.19
CA GLU A 549 -4.10 -13.89 6.47
C GLU A 549 -3.95 -13.71 4.95
N SER A 550 -3.75 -12.48 4.46
CA SER A 550 -3.49 -12.20 3.04
C SER A 550 -2.25 -12.92 2.50
N ILE A 551 -1.21 -13.14 3.31
CA ILE A 551 -0.03 -13.94 2.91
C ILE A 551 -0.37 -15.41 2.70
N LYS A 552 -1.26 -15.97 3.51
CA LYS A 552 -1.77 -17.33 3.28
C LYS A 552 -2.59 -17.37 1.99
N GLU A 553 -3.45 -16.38 1.78
CA GLU A 553 -4.20 -16.24 0.53
C GLU A 553 -3.29 -16.05 -0.69
N PHE A 554 -2.14 -15.38 -0.58
CA PHE A 554 -1.21 -15.24 -1.70
C PHE A 554 -0.64 -16.59 -2.13
N LYS A 555 -0.40 -17.50 -1.18
CA LYS A 555 0.02 -18.86 -1.51
C LYS A 555 -1.07 -19.58 -2.32
N ASP A 556 -2.32 -19.50 -1.86
CA ASP A 556 -3.46 -20.11 -2.57
C ASP A 556 -3.68 -19.47 -3.95
N LYS A 557 -3.60 -18.13 -4.04
CA LYS A 557 -3.69 -17.37 -5.30
C LYS A 557 -2.56 -17.73 -6.26
N ASN A 558 -1.34 -17.92 -5.77
CA ASN A 558 -0.20 -18.34 -6.57
C ASN A 558 -0.37 -19.79 -7.06
N GLU A 559 -0.96 -20.68 -6.26
CA GLU A 559 -1.28 -22.04 -6.68
C GLU A 559 -2.34 -22.08 -7.78
N CYS A 560 -3.35 -21.21 -7.70
CA CYS A 560 -4.45 -21.05 -8.68
C CYS A 560 -4.08 -20.22 -9.92
N LEU A 561 -2.97 -19.47 -9.87
CA LEU A 561 -2.56 -18.52 -10.91
C LEU A 561 -2.46 -19.14 -12.32
N PRO A 562 -1.86 -20.33 -12.53
CA PRO A 562 -1.80 -20.94 -13.86
C PRO A 562 -3.19 -21.24 -14.43
N GLY A 563 -4.09 -21.82 -13.61
CA GLY A 563 -5.45 -22.15 -14.03
C GLY A 563 -6.29 -20.91 -14.35
N ASN A 564 -6.23 -19.89 -13.48
CA ASN A 564 -6.93 -18.62 -13.70
C ASN A 564 -6.42 -17.90 -14.96
N SER A 565 -5.10 -17.94 -15.21
CA SER A 565 -4.50 -17.33 -16.40
C SER A 565 -4.89 -18.06 -17.69
N LEU A 566 -4.96 -19.40 -17.67
CA LEU A 566 -5.44 -20.21 -18.79
C LEU A 566 -6.89 -19.88 -19.14
N LEU A 567 -7.79 -19.91 -18.15
CA LEU A 567 -9.20 -19.60 -18.36
C LEU A 567 -9.42 -18.17 -18.88
N SER A 568 -8.63 -17.23 -18.37
CA SER A 568 -8.71 -15.82 -18.78
C SER A 568 -8.23 -15.61 -20.20
N ALA A 569 -7.11 -16.23 -20.56
CA ALA A 569 -6.57 -16.19 -21.92
C ALA A 569 -7.49 -16.89 -22.93
N ALA A 570 -8.05 -18.04 -22.56
CA ALA A 570 -8.98 -18.80 -23.38
C ALA A 570 -10.25 -18.00 -23.66
N SER A 571 -10.77 -17.32 -22.63
CA SER A 571 -11.92 -16.44 -22.77
C SER A 571 -11.61 -15.30 -23.74
N ILE A 572 -10.52 -14.55 -23.55
CA ILE A 572 -10.17 -13.45 -24.46
C ILE A 572 -10.02 -13.91 -25.92
N ALA A 573 -9.42 -15.08 -26.15
CA ALA A 573 -9.14 -15.57 -27.50
C ALA A 573 -10.37 -16.13 -28.22
N TYR A 574 -11.22 -16.90 -27.52
CA TYR A 574 -12.28 -17.68 -28.17
C TYR A 574 -13.69 -17.20 -27.86
N THR A 575 -13.96 -16.60 -26.71
CA THR A 575 -15.36 -16.34 -26.30
C THR A 575 -15.99 -15.12 -26.97
N GLY A 576 -15.21 -14.24 -27.60
CA GLY A 576 -15.70 -12.97 -28.13
C GLY A 576 -16.87 -13.08 -29.10
N TYR A 577 -16.90 -14.11 -29.94
CA TYR A 577 -17.99 -14.33 -30.89
C TYR A 577 -19.24 -14.95 -30.26
N PHE A 578 -19.05 -15.86 -29.32
CA PHE A 578 -20.12 -16.68 -28.76
C PHE A 578 -21.04 -15.88 -27.85
N ASP A 579 -22.28 -16.38 -27.77
CA ASP A 579 -23.30 -15.89 -26.85
C ASP A 579 -23.00 -16.30 -25.39
N GLN A 580 -23.69 -15.71 -24.42
CA GLN A 580 -23.45 -16.01 -23.00
C GLN A 580 -23.70 -17.47 -22.64
N GLN A 581 -24.63 -18.17 -23.30
CA GLN A 581 -24.93 -19.57 -22.98
C GLN A 581 -23.79 -20.50 -23.39
N VAL A 582 -23.30 -20.35 -24.63
CA VAL A 582 -22.16 -21.12 -25.14
C VAL A 582 -20.89 -20.77 -24.37
N ARG A 583 -20.69 -19.49 -24.00
CA ARG A 583 -19.58 -19.10 -23.10
C ARG A 583 -19.59 -19.85 -21.78
N ASN A 584 -20.75 -19.92 -21.13
CA ASN A 584 -20.89 -20.63 -19.86
C ASN A 584 -20.71 -22.14 -20.03
N HIS A 585 -21.19 -22.71 -21.13
CA HIS A 585 -20.96 -24.11 -21.45
C HIS A 585 -19.46 -24.41 -21.64
N LEU A 586 -18.75 -23.60 -22.44
CA LEU A 586 -17.30 -23.68 -22.64
C LEU A 586 -16.54 -23.59 -21.30
N LYS A 587 -16.84 -22.56 -20.50
CA LYS A 587 -16.24 -22.39 -19.16
C LYS A 587 -16.44 -23.62 -18.30
N ASN A 588 -17.64 -24.19 -18.25
CA ASN A 588 -17.93 -25.39 -17.47
C ASN A 588 -17.11 -26.61 -17.95
N LEU A 589 -16.98 -26.82 -19.25
CA LEU A 589 -16.14 -27.89 -19.81
C LEU A 589 -14.66 -27.68 -19.44
N TRP A 590 -14.17 -26.45 -19.53
CA TRP A 590 -12.80 -26.12 -19.14
C TRP A 590 -12.57 -26.33 -17.63
N HIS A 591 -13.51 -25.91 -16.79
CA HIS A 591 -13.45 -26.13 -15.34
C HIS A 591 -13.37 -27.62 -14.99
N ILE A 592 -14.25 -28.45 -15.56
CA ILE A 592 -14.24 -29.90 -15.35
C ILE A 592 -12.89 -30.50 -15.75
N TYR A 593 -12.34 -30.10 -16.91
CA TYR A 593 -11.05 -30.60 -17.37
C TYR A 593 -9.90 -30.19 -16.44
N LEU A 594 -9.86 -28.94 -15.99
CA LEU A 594 -8.82 -28.46 -15.07
C LEU A 594 -8.89 -29.18 -13.72
N GLU A 595 -10.10 -29.43 -13.18
CA GLU A 595 -10.30 -30.19 -11.94
C GLU A 595 -9.82 -31.64 -12.09
N ASP A 596 -10.23 -32.33 -13.15
CA ASP A 596 -9.86 -33.72 -13.43
C ASP A 596 -8.33 -33.91 -13.54
N ASN A 597 -7.62 -32.89 -14.02
CA ASN A 597 -6.18 -32.90 -14.22
C ASN A 597 -5.38 -32.28 -13.05
N GLY A 598 -6.06 -31.87 -11.96
CA GLY A 598 -5.40 -31.34 -10.76
C GLY A 598 -4.81 -29.94 -10.91
N ILE A 599 -5.24 -29.18 -11.93
CA ILE A 599 -4.86 -27.76 -12.06
C ILE A 599 -5.80 -26.95 -11.16
N ARG A 600 -5.24 -26.34 -10.10
CA ARG A 600 -6.00 -25.47 -9.20
C ARG A 600 -6.39 -24.18 -9.92
N PHE A 601 -7.63 -23.74 -9.69
CA PHE A 601 -8.17 -22.46 -10.13
C PHE A 601 -9.24 -22.00 -9.12
N GLU A 602 -9.63 -20.74 -9.20
CA GLU A 602 -10.65 -20.16 -8.32
C GLU A 602 -12.04 -20.31 -8.95
N LYS A 603 -12.95 -21.04 -8.29
CA LYS A 603 -14.30 -21.32 -8.82
C LYS A 603 -15.21 -20.09 -8.89
N SER A 604 -14.98 -19.12 -8.01
CA SER A 604 -15.72 -17.86 -7.94
C SER A 604 -15.16 -16.78 -8.86
N ALA A 605 -13.97 -16.96 -9.44
CA ALA A 605 -13.31 -15.92 -10.19
C ALA A 605 -13.94 -15.75 -11.58
N ASN A 606 -14.76 -14.71 -11.71
CA ASN A 606 -15.22 -14.25 -13.01
C ASN A 606 -14.06 -13.60 -13.79
N LEU A 607 -14.10 -13.72 -15.12
CA LEU A 607 -13.12 -13.10 -16.04
C LEU A 607 -12.90 -11.61 -15.71
N ALA A 608 -14.00 -10.92 -15.41
CA ALA A 608 -14.00 -9.51 -15.05
C ALA A 608 -13.18 -9.20 -13.80
N GLU A 609 -13.27 -10.03 -12.76
CA GLU A 609 -12.55 -9.80 -11.51
C GLU A 609 -11.07 -10.07 -11.65
N ASN A 610 -10.70 -11.07 -12.45
CA ASN A 610 -9.30 -11.38 -12.68
C ASN A 610 -8.64 -10.30 -13.55
N LEU A 611 -9.24 -9.89 -14.67
CA LEU A 611 -8.54 -9.04 -15.66
C LEU A 611 -8.70 -7.53 -15.47
N THR A 612 -9.70 -7.08 -14.70
CA THR A 612 -10.00 -5.65 -14.51
C THR A 612 -10.00 -5.24 -13.05
N SER A 613 -9.65 -3.97 -12.81
CA SER A 613 -9.80 -3.37 -11.48
C SER A 613 -11.20 -2.80 -11.29
N GLY A 614 -11.65 -2.68 -10.03
CA GLY A 614 -12.92 -2.01 -9.70
C GLY A 614 -12.99 -0.59 -10.25
N LYS A 615 -11.86 0.13 -10.25
CA LYS A 615 -11.72 1.49 -10.82
C LYS A 615 -11.98 1.52 -12.32
N GLN A 616 -11.45 0.55 -13.07
CA GLN A 616 -11.63 0.46 -14.52
C GLN A 616 -13.09 0.14 -14.89
N ARG A 617 -13.72 -0.79 -14.18
CA ARG A 617 -15.15 -1.10 -14.38
C ARG A 617 -16.04 0.11 -14.10
N LEU A 618 -15.76 0.86 -13.02
CA LEU A 618 -16.47 2.09 -12.71
C LEU A 618 -16.28 3.16 -13.79
N LYS A 619 -15.05 3.29 -14.34
CA LYS A 619 -14.77 4.18 -15.46
C LYS A 619 -15.61 3.81 -16.69
N TRP A 620 -15.66 2.53 -17.06
CA TRP A 620 -16.44 2.09 -18.21
C TRP A 620 -17.94 2.34 -18.04
N HIS A 621 -18.47 2.11 -16.83
CA HIS A 621 -19.85 2.44 -16.50
C HIS A 621 -20.14 3.94 -16.65
N ASN A 622 -19.26 4.80 -16.14
CA ASN A 622 -19.38 6.26 -16.32
C ASN A 622 -19.29 6.67 -17.80
N ASN A 623 -18.57 5.88 -18.60
CA ASN A 623 -18.47 6.03 -20.06
C ASN A 623 -19.62 5.37 -20.82
N SER A 624 -20.74 5.05 -20.14
CA SER A 624 -21.99 4.55 -20.74
C SER A 624 -21.98 3.09 -21.17
N LEU A 625 -21.04 2.28 -20.68
CA LEU A 625 -21.13 0.82 -20.82
C LEU A 625 -22.20 0.24 -19.86
N PRO A 626 -23.13 -0.60 -20.35
CA PRO A 626 -24.10 -1.29 -19.49
C PRO A 626 -23.45 -2.19 -18.43
N VAL A 627 -24.08 -2.31 -17.26
CA VAL A 627 -23.67 -3.22 -16.16
C VAL A 627 -24.20 -4.63 -16.43
N ASP A 628 -23.74 -5.25 -17.51
CA ASP A 628 -24.06 -6.62 -17.87
C ASP A 628 -22.76 -7.41 -18.08
N GLU A 629 -22.75 -8.69 -17.72
CA GLU A 629 -21.56 -9.53 -17.74
C GLU A 629 -20.98 -9.62 -19.16
N LEU A 630 -21.83 -9.84 -20.16
CA LEU A 630 -21.45 -9.88 -21.58
C LEU A 630 -20.72 -8.60 -22.02
N TYR A 631 -21.25 -7.43 -21.66
CA TYR A 631 -20.68 -6.14 -22.03
C TYR A 631 -19.34 -5.89 -21.36
N ILE A 632 -19.20 -6.29 -20.09
CA ILE A 632 -17.93 -6.16 -19.35
C ILE A 632 -16.88 -7.10 -19.95
N GLU A 633 -17.22 -8.36 -20.23
CA GLU A 633 -16.30 -9.31 -20.88
C GLU A 633 -15.85 -8.84 -22.25
N ASN A 634 -16.78 -8.35 -23.08
CA ASN A 634 -16.46 -7.82 -24.39
C ASN A 634 -15.61 -6.55 -24.29
N ALA A 635 -15.86 -5.68 -23.32
CA ALA A 635 -15.01 -4.51 -23.07
C ALA A 635 -13.57 -4.90 -22.68
N ILE A 636 -13.39 -6.01 -21.95
CA ILE A 636 -12.07 -6.56 -21.63
C ILE A 636 -11.34 -7.01 -22.90
N MET A 637 -12.04 -7.67 -23.81
CA MET A 637 -11.48 -8.09 -25.10
C MET A 637 -11.09 -6.87 -25.94
N ILE A 638 -11.92 -5.82 -25.98
CA ILE A 638 -11.61 -4.55 -26.66
C ILE A 638 -10.37 -3.88 -26.06
N ASP A 639 -10.16 -3.94 -24.74
CA ASP A 639 -9.01 -3.33 -24.07
C ASP A 639 -7.71 -4.15 -24.25
N ARG A 640 -7.82 -5.49 -24.18
CA ARG A 640 -6.69 -6.43 -24.16
C ARG A 640 -6.45 -7.16 -25.49
N HIS A 641 -6.99 -6.67 -26.61
CA HIS A 641 -6.87 -7.31 -27.91
C HIS A 641 -5.42 -7.45 -28.42
N SER A 642 -5.10 -8.57 -29.07
CA SER A 642 -3.84 -8.77 -29.79
C SER A 642 -3.99 -8.42 -31.28
N ARG A 643 -5.05 -8.93 -31.93
CA ARG A 643 -5.50 -8.51 -33.27
C ARG A 643 -6.56 -7.43 -33.16
N TYR A 644 -6.74 -6.60 -34.19
CA TYR A 644 -7.71 -5.50 -34.11
C TYR A 644 -9.14 -6.05 -33.96
N PRO A 645 -9.97 -5.47 -33.08
CA PRO A 645 -11.32 -5.96 -32.84
C PRO A 645 -12.27 -5.68 -34.01
N PHE A 646 -13.03 -6.70 -34.38
CA PHE A 646 -14.19 -6.62 -35.27
C PHE A 646 -15.46 -6.72 -34.43
N ILE A 647 -16.21 -5.65 -34.33
CA ILE A 647 -17.33 -5.48 -33.41
C ILE A 647 -18.64 -5.66 -34.17
N ILE A 648 -19.46 -6.60 -33.71
CA ILE A 648 -20.86 -6.78 -34.15
C ILE A 648 -21.73 -6.12 -33.09
N ASP A 649 -22.33 -4.97 -33.39
CA ASP A 649 -23.21 -4.25 -32.45
C ASP A 649 -24.48 -3.76 -33.16
N PRO A 650 -25.56 -4.57 -33.13
CA PRO A 650 -26.84 -4.18 -33.73
C PRO A 650 -27.50 -3.00 -33.01
N THR A 651 -27.12 -2.70 -31.77
CA THR A 651 -27.71 -1.61 -30.99
C THR A 651 -27.02 -0.27 -31.22
N GLY A 652 -25.77 -0.28 -31.69
CA GLY A 652 -24.95 0.91 -31.91
C GLY A 652 -24.49 1.62 -30.62
N ARG A 653 -24.71 1.06 -29.43
CA ARG A 653 -24.36 1.67 -28.14
C ARG A 653 -22.85 1.77 -27.93
N ILE A 654 -22.08 0.85 -28.50
CA ILE A 654 -20.62 0.78 -28.29
C ILE A 654 -19.89 1.97 -28.92
N VAL A 655 -20.47 2.60 -29.94
CA VAL A 655 -19.92 3.82 -30.55
C VAL A 655 -19.80 4.94 -29.53
N GLU A 656 -20.84 5.19 -28.73
CA GLU A 656 -20.84 6.24 -27.70
C GLU A 656 -19.82 5.93 -26.60
N PHE A 657 -19.74 4.67 -26.18
CA PHE A 657 -18.76 4.20 -25.21
C PHE A 657 -17.31 4.46 -25.67
N LEU A 658 -16.97 4.06 -26.91
CA LEU A 658 -15.63 4.25 -27.46
C LEU A 658 -15.29 5.74 -27.65
N GLN A 659 -16.27 6.57 -28.02
CA GLN A 659 -16.08 8.02 -28.11
C GLN A 659 -15.74 8.65 -26.76
N LYS A 660 -16.43 8.24 -25.68
CA LYS A 660 -16.18 8.73 -24.31
C LYS A 660 -14.86 8.19 -23.76
N GLU A 661 -14.54 6.91 -24.00
CA GLU A 661 -13.29 6.30 -23.55
C GLU A 661 -12.06 6.97 -24.17
N HIS A 662 -12.14 7.36 -25.44
CA HIS A 662 -11.05 8.00 -26.19
C HIS A 662 -11.19 9.53 -26.31
N GLN A 663 -11.90 10.17 -25.36
CA GLN A 663 -12.15 11.62 -25.40
C GLN A 663 -10.86 12.47 -25.47
N SER A 664 -9.76 12.01 -24.87
CA SER A 664 -8.48 12.73 -24.85
C SER A 664 -7.80 12.87 -26.22
N ARG A 665 -7.99 11.87 -27.11
CA ARG A 665 -7.40 11.84 -28.46
C ARG A 665 -8.41 12.03 -29.57
N LYS A 666 -9.71 12.10 -29.24
CA LYS A 666 -10.85 12.21 -30.15
C LYS A 666 -10.90 11.06 -31.16
N LEU A 667 -11.76 10.08 -30.90
CA LEU A 667 -12.02 8.97 -31.84
C LEU A 667 -12.50 9.51 -33.20
N ILE A 668 -11.81 9.12 -34.28
CA ILE A 668 -12.26 9.39 -35.64
C ILE A 668 -13.26 8.29 -36.01
N VAL A 669 -14.53 8.67 -36.24
CA VAL A 669 -15.55 7.75 -36.75
C VAL A 669 -15.70 7.97 -38.25
N THR A 670 -15.48 6.92 -39.03
CA THR A 670 -15.62 6.92 -40.50
C THR A 670 -16.30 5.64 -40.97
N SER A 671 -16.52 5.48 -42.27
CA SER A 671 -17.15 4.31 -42.88
C SER A 671 -16.34 3.93 -44.12
N PHE A 672 -16.31 2.64 -44.49
CA PHE A 672 -15.70 2.19 -45.75
C PHE A 672 -16.37 2.81 -46.99
N LEU A 673 -17.64 3.21 -46.87
CA LEU A 673 -18.39 3.87 -47.93
C LEU A 673 -18.02 5.36 -48.10
N ASN A 674 -17.24 5.94 -47.18
CA ASN A 674 -16.86 7.34 -47.22
C ASN A 674 -15.61 7.55 -48.09
N GLU A 675 -15.69 8.43 -49.10
CA GLU A 675 -14.54 8.75 -49.97
C GLU A 675 -13.32 9.32 -49.22
N ALA A 676 -13.55 9.98 -48.07
CA ALA A 676 -12.48 10.52 -47.23
C ALA A 676 -11.81 9.47 -46.33
N PHE A 677 -12.27 8.21 -46.35
CA PHE A 677 -11.77 7.10 -45.53
C PHE A 677 -10.24 6.98 -45.57
N VAL A 678 -9.65 6.91 -46.76
CA VAL A 678 -8.19 6.70 -46.92
C VAL A 678 -7.42 7.82 -46.23
N LYS A 679 -7.82 9.09 -46.42
CA LYS A 679 -7.18 10.25 -45.76
C LYS A 679 -7.31 10.18 -44.24
N HIS A 680 -8.47 9.76 -43.72
CA HIS A 680 -8.66 9.57 -42.28
C HIS A 680 -7.76 8.45 -41.75
N LEU A 681 -7.63 7.34 -42.48
CA LEU A 681 -6.76 6.22 -42.11
C LEU A 681 -5.28 6.64 -42.13
N GLU A 682 -4.81 7.32 -43.17
CA GLU A 682 -3.45 7.86 -43.27
C GLU A 682 -3.12 8.79 -42.09
N SER A 683 -4.04 9.72 -41.78
CA SER A 683 -3.90 10.63 -40.64
C SER A 683 -3.87 9.88 -39.31
N ALA A 684 -4.76 8.89 -39.13
CA ALA A 684 -4.83 8.09 -37.91
C ALA A 684 -3.55 7.26 -37.70
N LEU A 685 -3.02 6.63 -38.75
CA LEU A 685 -1.77 5.87 -38.72
C LEU A 685 -0.57 6.76 -38.36
N ARG A 686 -0.50 7.96 -38.94
CA ARG A 686 0.59 8.92 -38.70
C ARG A 686 0.60 9.49 -37.28
N PHE A 687 -0.56 9.91 -36.78
CA PHE A 687 -0.65 10.59 -35.49
C PHE A 687 -0.97 9.63 -34.32
N GLY A 688 -1.36 8.39 -34.60
CA GLY A 688 -1.79 7.43 -33.59
C GLY A 688 -3.13 7.81 -32.95
N THR A 689 -4.02 8.41 -33.73
CA THR A 689 -5.40 8.70 -33.33
C THR A 689 -6.23 7.43 -33.47
N PRO A 690 -7.04 7.05 -32.47
CA PRO A 690 -7.91 5.89 -32.59
C PRO A 690 -8.97 6.13 -33.69
N ILE A 691 -9.24 5.11 -34.50
CA ILE A 691 -10.21 5.15 -35.60
C ILE A 691 -11.23 4.02 -35.47
N LEU A 692 -12.49 4.35 -35.65
CA LEU A 692 -13.62 3.42 -35.74
C LEU A 692 -14.19 3.48 -37.16
N ILE A 693 -14.15 2.36 -37.86
CA ILE A 693 -14.68 2.22 -39.23
C ILE A 693 -16.01 1.47 -39.17
N GLN A 694 -17.08 2.12 -39.58
CA GLN A 694 -18.43 1.57 -39.70
C GLN A 694 -18.62 0.87 -41.05
N ASP A 695 -19.71 0.10 -41.15
CA ASP A 695 -20.11 -0.63 -42.35
C ASP A 695 -19.03 -1.63 -42.81
N ALA A 696 -18.47 -2.36 -41.85
CA ALA A 696 -17.39 -3.33 -42.09
C ALA A 696 -17.78 -4.51 -43.00
N GLU A 697 -19.05 -4.67 -43.34
CA GLU A 697 -19.52 -5.56 -44.41
C GLU A 697 -18.89 -5.24 -45.77
N TYR A 698 -18.65 -3.94 -46.04
CA TYR A 698 -18.08 -3.43 -47.28
C TYR A 698 -16.57 -3.18 -47.13
N THR A 699 -15.86 -4.09 -46.48
CA THR A 699 -14.42 -3.96 -46.17
C THR A 699 -13.60 -3.67 -47.44
N ASP A 700 -12.80 -2.60 -47.40
CA ASP A 700 -11.85 -2.27 -48.46
C ASP A 700 -10.52 -3.06 -48.28
N PRO A 701 -10.01 -3.77 -49.32
CA PRO A 701 -8.74 -4.51 -49.25
C PRO A 701 -7.53 -3.69 -48.80
N ILE A 702 -7.54 -2.35 -48.92
CA ILE A 702 -6.48 -1.48 -48.39
C ILE A 702 -6.20 -1.77 -46.91
N ILE A 703 -7.23 -2.13 -46.14
CA ILE A 703 -7.06 -2.39 -44.70
C ILE A 703 -6.23 -3.64 -44.41
N ALA A 704 -6.08 -4.57 -45.37
CA ALA A 704 -5.37 -5.83 -45.18
C ALA A 704 -3.92 -5.62 -44.72
N GLN A 705 -3.22 -4.61 -45.26
CA GLN A 705 -1.85 -4.27 -44.87
C GLN A 705 -1.76 -3.82 -43.40
N VAL A 706 -2.78 -3.09 -42.94
CA VAL A 706 -2.90 -2.63 -41.55
C VAL A 706 -3.24 -3.80 -40.63
N LEU A 707 -4.19 -4.67 -41.03
CA LEU A 707 -4.57 -5.85 -40.26
C LEU A 707 -3.41 -6.85 -40.12
N ASN A 708 -2.63 -7.06 -41.18
CA ASN A 708 -1.45 -7.91 -41.20
C ASN A 708 -0.27 -7.35 -40.40
N LYS A 709 -0.31 -6.07 -40.02
CA LYS A 709 0.77 -5.38 -39.30
C LYS A 709 2.10 -5.44 -40.07
N GLU A 710 2.04 -5.23 -41.40
CA GLU A 710 3.19 -5.26 -42.30
C GLU A 710 4.08 -4.00 -42.15
N TYR A 711 4.84 -3.95 -41.05
CA TYR A 711 5.70 -2.82 -40.73
C TYR A 711 7.12 -2.97 -41.26
N LYS A 712 7.67 -1.90 -41.83
CA LYS A 712 9.09 -1.77 -42.18
C LYS A 712 9.81 -0.89 -41.15
N LYS A 713 10.91 -1.37 -40.58
CA LYS A 713 11.76 -0.58 -39.67
C LYS A 713 12.98 -0.05 -40.41
N THR A 714 13.02 1.25 -40.67
CA THR A 714 14.14 1.92 -41.36
C THR A 714 14.62 3.09 -40.52
N GLY A 715 15.90 3.09 -40.11
CA GLY A 715 16.51 4.22 -39.39
C GLY A 715 15.82 4.59 -38.07
N GLY A 716 15.29 3.61 -37.34
CA GLY A 716 14.57 3.84 -36.06
C GLY A 716 13.11 4.29 -36.21
N ARG A 717 12.64 4.54 -37.43
CA ARG A 717 11.22 4.80 -37.74
C ARG A 717 10.52 3.50 -38.13
N THR A 718 9.26 3.38 -37.75
CA THR A 718 8.37 2.31 -38.22
C THR A 718 7.52 2.90 -39.34
N LEU A 719 7.59 2.31 -40.53
CA LEU A 719 6.85 2.72 -41.71
C LEU A 719 5.84 1.64 -42.09
N ILE A 720 4.69 2.06 -42.59
CA ILE A 720 3.69 1.19 -43.21
C ILE A 720 3.43 1.67 -44.63
N ASP A 721 3.39 0.75 -45.58
CA ASP A 721 2.98 1.07 -46.95
C ASP A 721 1.45 1.14 -46.97
N LEU A 722 0.89 2.23 -47.47
CA LEU A 722 -0.54 2.36 -47.75
C LEU A 722 -0.69 3.03 -49.12
N ASN A 723 -1.45 2.43 -50.04
CA ASN A 723 -1.74 3.00 -51.36
C ASN A 723 -0.49 3.49 -52.13
N LYS A 724 0.57 2.66 -52.18
CA LYS A 724 1.87 2.96 -52.82
C LYS A 724 2.65 4.14 -52.18
N GLN A 725 2.22 4.64 -51.03
CA GLN A 725 2.95 5.63 -50.22
C GLN A 725 3.47 5.01 -48.93
N GLU A 726 4.65 5.45 -48.48
CA GLU A 726 5.20 5.06 -47.18
C GLU A 726 4.75 6.08 -46.11
N ILE A 727 4.12 5.61 -45.05
CA ILE A 727 3.56 6.44 -43.98
C ILE A 727 4.25 6.07 -42.66
N ASP A 728 4.64 7.10 -41.90
CA ASP A 728 5.12 6.90 -40.53
C ASP A 728 4.01 6.27 -39.66
N PHE A 729 4.32 5.15 -39.01
CA PHE A 729 3.39 4.43 -38.14
C PHE A 729 3.62 4.80 -36.67
N SER A 730 2.55 5.25 -36.01
CA SER A 730 2.55 5.50 -34.57
C SER A 730 2.14 4.26 -33.76
N ASN A 731 2.98 3.86 -32.80
CA ASN A 731 2.69 2.72 -31.91
C ASN A 731 1.42 2.88 -31.06
N ASN A 732 0.87 4.10 -30.96
CA ASN A 732 -0.37 4.36 -30.22
C ASN A 732 -1.64 4.17 -31.05
N PHE A 733 -1.51 3.85 -32.35
CA PHE A 733 -2.65 3.65 -33.24
C PHE A 733 -3.56 2.50 -32.77
N LYS A 734 -4.87 2.74 -32.78
CA LYS A 734 -5.91 1.75 -32.46
C LYS A 734 -6.97 1.76 -33.55
N LEU A 735 -7.35 0.58 -34.03
CA LEU A 735 -8.35 0.38 -35.08
C LEU A 735 -9.50 -0.46 -34.51
N TYR A 736 -10.72 -0.03 -34.81
CA TYR A 736 -11.96 -0.75 -34.50
C TYR A 736 -12.79 -0.88 -35.79
N LEU A 737 -13.20 -2.09 -36.14
CA LEU A 737 -14.14 -2.35 -37.23
C LEU A 737 -15.53 -2.60 -36.63
N LEU A 738 -16.58 -2.07 -37.24
CA LEU A 738 -17.95 -2.17 -36.74
C LEU A 738 -18.93 -2.55 -37.85
N THR A 739 -19.75 -3.55 -37.58
CA THR A 739 -21.00 -3.85 -38.32
C THR A 739 -22.20 -3.72 -37.39
N ARG A 740 -23.34 -3.33 -37.96
CA ARG A 740 -24.64 -3.33 -37.30
C ARG A 740 -25.48 -4.54 -37.66
N ASP A 741 -25.07 -5.32 -38.66
CA ASP A 741 -25.75 -6.53 -39.07
C ASP A 741 -25.32 -7.71 -38.17
N PRO A 742 -26.21 -8.24 -37.32
CA PRO A 742 -25.89 -9.39 -36.47
C PRO A 742 -25.74 -10.69 -37.28
N SER A 743 -26.29 -10.75 -38.50
CA SER A 743 -26.25 -11.92 -39.37
C SER A 743 -25.01 -11.94 -40.27
N TYR A 744 -24.19 -10.88 -40.25
CA TYR A 744 -23.01 -10.80 -41.10
C TYR A 744 -21.97 -11.86 -40.75
N ILE A 745 -21.63 -12.67 -41.75
CA ILE A 745 -20.59 -13.70 -41.64
C ILE A 745 -19.26 -13.06 -42.03
N VAL A 746 -18.40 -12.86 -41.05
CA VAL A 746 -17.07 -12.29 -41.28
C VAL A 746 -16.25 -13.26 -42.16
N PRO A 747 -15.79 -12.83 -43.35
CA PRO A 747 -14.99 -13.68 -44.23
C PRO A 747 -13.75 -14.24 -43.52
N PRO A 748 -13.34 -15.50 -43.78
CA PRO A 748 -12.18 -16.13 -43.12
C PRO A 748 -10.89 -15.31 -43.18
N HIS A 749 -10.67 -14.57 -44.28
CA HIS A 749 -9.49 -13.71 -44.45
C HIS A 749 -9.51 -12.48 -43.53
N VAL A 750 -10.68 -11.98 -43.11
CA VAL A 750 -10.82 -10.89 -42.12
C VAL A 750 -10.84 -11.46 -40.70
N SER A 751 -11.60 -12.54 -40.45
CA SER A 751 -11.75 -13.12 -39.12
C SER A 751 -10.44 -13.71 -38.59
N SER A 752 -9.60 -14.32 -39.45
CA SER A 752 -8.26 -14.78 -39.06
C SER A 752 -7.32 -13.65 -38.59
N ARG A 753 -7.54 -12.42 -39.06
CA ARG A 753 -6.68 -11.25 -38.81
C ARG A 753 -7.27 -10.29 -37.77
N THR A 754 -8.49 -10.54 -37.31
CA THR A 754 -9.23 -9.71 -36.36
C THR A 754 -9.70 -10.53 -35.17
N THR A 755 -10.06 -9.87 -34.07
CA THR A 755 -10.73 -10.53 -32.95
C THR A 755 -12.21 -10.18 -33.02
N VAL A 756 -13.07 -11.15 -33.34
CA VAL A 756 -14.51 -10.93 -33.47
C VAL A 756 -15.15 -10.83 -32.08
N ILE A 757 -15.89 -9.75 -31.83
CA ILE A 757 -16.56 -9.46 -30.57
C ILE A 757 -18.03 -9.17 -30.84
N ASN A 758 -18.91 -10.01 -30.31
CA ASN A 758 -20.33 -9.97 -30.55
C ASN A 758 -21.08 -9.33 -29.37
N PHE A 759 -21.70 -8.16 -29.60
CA PHE A 759 -22.56 -7.45 -28.65
C PHE A 759 -24.06 -7.71 -28.88
N THR A 760 -24.41 -8.65 -29.76
CA THR A 760 -25.80 -9.03 -29.96
C THR A 760 -26.44 -9.43 -28.64
N ILE A 761 -27.58 -8.80 -28.33
CA ILE A 761 -28.28 -9.00 -27.07
C ILE A 761 -28.83 -10.42 -27.04
N THR A 762 -28.34 -11.21 -26.09
CA THR A 762 -28.82 -12.58 -25.86
C THR A 762 -30.13 -12.58 -25.09
N ARG A 763 -30.85 -13.71 -25.10
CA ARG A 763 -32.04 -13.92 -24.26
C ARG A 763 -31.80 -13.52 -22.80
N SER A 764 -30.69 -13.96 -22.21
CA SER A 764 -30.35 -13.63 -20.82
C SER A 764 -30.09 -12.13 -20.61
N SER A 765 -29.47 -11.46 -21.59
CA SER A 765 -29.29 -10.01 -21.54
C SER A 765 -30.64 -9.26 -21.64
N LEU A 766 -31.57 -9.74 -22.47
CA LEU A 766 -32.93 -9.19 -22.56
C LEU A 766 -33.72 -9.39 -21.26
N GLU A 767 -33.58 -10.54 -20.60
CA GLU A 767 -34.16 -10.78 -19.28
C GLU A 767 -33.65 -9.72 -18.27
N ASN A 768 -32.34 -9.50 -18.19
CA ASN A 768 -31.75 -8.47 -17.33
C ASN A 768 -32.21 -7.04 -17.69
N GLN A 769 -32.25 -6.70 -18.98
CA GLN A 769 -32.74 -5.41 -19.45
C GLN A 769 -34.20 -5.18 -19.09
N THR A 770 -35.04 -6.20 -19.21
CA THR A 770 -36.46 -6.14 -18.83
C THR A 770 -36.60 -5.85 -17.35
N ILE A 771 -35.84 -6.55 -16.48
CA ILE A 771 -35.85 -6.27 -15.03
C ILE A 771 -35.47 -4.82 -14.75
N ASN A 772 -34.40 -4.32 -15.38
CA ASN A 772 -33.96 -2.94 -15.21
C ASN A 772 -35.05 -1.93 -15.64
N MET A 773 -35.78 -2.20 -16.72
CA MET A 773 -36.89 -1.36 -17.18
C MET A 773 -38.07 -1.38 -16.22
N VAL A 774 -38.41 -2.56 -15.69
CA VAL A 774 -39.50 -2.73 -14.72
C VAL A 774 -39.19 -1.97 -13.45
N LEU A 775 -37.97 -2.10 -12.91
CA LEU A 775 -37.54 -1.39 -11.70
C LEU A 775 -37.58 0.12 -11.90
N ARG A 776 -37.11 0.63 -13.06
CA ARG A 776 -37.16 2.07 -13.38
C ARG A 776 -38.58 2.63 -13.36
N THR A 777 -39.58 1.82 -13.68
CA THR A 777 -40.97 2.25 -13.82
C THR A 777 -41.77 2.02 -12.54
N GLU A 778 -41.70 0.82 -11.95
CA GLU A 778 -42.48 0.42 -10.78
C GLU A 778 -41.84 0.85 -9.45
N ARG A 779 -40.51 0.79 -9.35
CA ARG A 779 -39.74 1.07 -8.12
C ARG A 779 -38.51 1.94 -8.41
N PRO A 780 -38.71 3.19 -8.88
CA PRO A 780 -37.60 4.08 -9.23
C PRO A 780 -36.74 4.43 -8.01
N ASP A 781 -37.30 4.35 -6.80
CA ASP A 781 -36.60 4.49 -5.53
C ASP A 781 -35.57 3.37 -5.31
N ILE A 782 -35.97 2.10 -5.53
CA ILE A 782 -35.08 0.94 -5.41
C ILE A 782 -34.02 0.94 -6.50
N GLU A 783 -34.38 1.34 -7.73
CA GLU A 783 -33.41 1.43 -8.83
C GLU A 783 -32.35 2.52 -8.60
N LYS A 784 -32.76 3.69 -8.08
CA LYS A 784 -31.81 4.74 -7.69
C LYS A 784 -30.89 4.25 -6.57
N LYS A 785 -31.45 3.61 -5.54
CA LYS A 785 -30.68 3.01 -4.45
C LYS A 785 -29.70 1.96 -4.97
N ARG A 786 -30.12 1.06 -5.86
CA ARG A 786 -29.26 0.04 -6.47
C ARG A 786 -28.07 0.66 -7.20
N ASN A 787 -28.33 1.61 -8.10
CA ASN A 787 -27.28 2.26 -8.88
C ASN A 787 -26.30 3.04 -7.98
N GLU A 788 -26.82 3.72 -6.95
CA GLU A 788 -25.99 4.40 -5.96
C GLU A 788 -25.17 3.42 -5.12
N LEU A 789 -25.74 2.31 -4.66
CA LEU A 789 -25.05 1.30 -3.87
C LEU A 789 -23.96 0.58 -4.68
N VAL A 790 -24.23 0.19 -5.92
CA VAL A 790 -23.23 -0.43 -6.80
C VAL A 790 -22.06 0.54 -7.03
N ARG A 791 -22.37 1.83 -7.26
CA ARG A 791 -21.37 2.89 -7.42
C ARG A 791 -20.55 3.09 -6.15
N LEU A 792 -21.21 3.31 -5.01
CA LEU A 792 -20.58 3.53 -3.71
C LEU A 792 -19.75 2.34 -3.28
N GLN A 793 -20.23 1.11 -3.47
CA GLN A 793 -19.47 -0.10 -3.15
C GLN A 793 -18.23 -0.22 -4.04
N GLY A 794 -18.35 0.14 -5.33
CA GLY A 794 -17.20 0.25 -6.24
C GLY A 794 -16.19 1.29 -5.79
N GLU A 795 -16.65 2.50 -5.46
CA GLU A 795 -15.84 3.62 -4.95
C GLU A 795 -15.15 3.23 -3.62
N TYR A 796 -15.87 2.65 -2.66
CA TYR A 796 -15.33 2.20 -1.38
C TYR A 796 -14.31 1.07 -1.51
N LYS A 797 -14.53 0.08 -2.39
CA LYS A 797 -13.54 -0.97 -2.66
C LYS A 797 -12.25 -0.40 -3.26
N VAL A 798 -12.37 0.58 -4.16
CA VAL A 798 -11.21 1.27 -4.74
C VAL A 798 -10.49 2.10 -3.68
N HIS A 799 -11.25 2.85 -2.87
CA HIS A 799 -10.72 3.69 -1.81
C HIS A 799 -9.99 2.88 -0.74
N LEU A 800 -10.58 1.75 -0.29
CA LEU A 800 -9.96 0.84 0.67
C LEU A 800 -8.59 0.36 0.15
N ARG A 801 -8.51 -0.06 -1.11
CA ARG A 801 -7.24 -0.51 -1.72
C ARG A 801 -6.23 0.62 -1.86
N GLN A 802 -6.67 1.85 -2.06
CA GLN A 802 -5.79 3.01 -2.09
C GLN A 802 -5.24 3.32 -0.70
N LEU A 803 -6.09 3.32 0.33
CA LEU A 803 -5.67 3.49 1.72
C LEU A 803 -4.67 2.40 2.16
N GLU A 804 -4.85 1.15 1.71
CA GLU A 804 -3.88 0.08 1.94
C GLU A 804 -2.51 0.37 1.30
N LEU A 805 -2.50 0.84 0.05
CA LEU A 805 -1.27 1.21 -0.64
C LEU A 805 -0.61 2.41 0.04
N ASP A 806 -1.37 3.41 0.44
CA ASP A 806 -0.87 4.59 1.15
C ASP A 806 -0.27 4.20 2.51
N LEU A 807 -0.91 3.27 3.24
CA LEU A 807 -0.39 2.72 4.49
C LEU A 807 0.92 1.94 4.28
N LEU A 808 0.98 1.12 3.23
CA LEU A 808 2.19 0.38 2.86
C LEU A 808 3.33 1.30 2.43
N GLN A 809 3.03 2.35 1.64
CA GLN A 809 4.02 3.35 1.22
C GLN A 809 4.52 4.16 2.42
N ALA A 810 3.63 4.58 3.32
CA ALA A 810 4.00 5.26 4.55
C ALA A 810 4.94 4.39 5.40
N LEU A 811 4.65 3.09 5.53
CA LEU A 811 5.54 2.14 6.22
C LEU A 811 6.86 1.94 5.49
N ASN A 812 6.87 1.87 4.15
CA ASN A 812 8.07 1.57 3.39
C ASN A 812 9.05 2.75 3.33
N ASN A 813 8.54 3.99 3.22
CA ASN A 813 9.33 5.22 3.14
C ASN A 813 10.04 5.61 4.44
N ILE A 814 9.77 4.90 5.56
CA ILE A 814 10.48 5.10 6.83
C ILE A 814 11.91 4.58 6.69
N GLU A 815 12.87 5.51 6.56
CA GLU A 815 14.30 5.28 6.73
C GLU A 815 14.67 5.48 8.22
N GLY A 816 14.42 4.46 9.06
CA GLY A 816 14.73 4.54 10.49
C GLY A 816 13.70 3.85 11.38
N ASP A 817 13.62 4.27 12.65
CA ASP A 817 12.61 3.78 13.58
C ASP A 817 11.26 4.45 13.34
N ILE A 818 10.19 3.67 13.32
CA ILE A 818 8.80 4.15 13.17
C ILE A 818 8.44 5.11 14.31
N LEU A 819 9.12 4.98 15.45
CA LEU A 819 8.82 5.71 16.69
C LEU A 819 9.39 7.13 16.76
N ASP A 820 10.30 7.51 15.85
CA ASP A 820 10.96 8.81 15.90
C ASP A 820 10.28 9.88 15.02
N ASP A 821 9.37 9.49 14.10
CA ASP A 821 8.64 10.43 13.24
C ASP A 821 7.16 10.60 13.65
N ASP A 822 6.84 11.79 14.15
CA ASP A 822 5.50 12.16 14.62
C ASP A 822 4.46 12.33 13.52
N SER A 823 4.90 12.71 12.32
CA SER A 823 4.00 12.90 11.19
C SER A 823 3.46 11.56 10.66
N ILE A 824 4.30 10.51 10.74
CA ILE A 824 3.99 9.20 10.17
C ILE A 824 3.00 8.46 11.07
N VAL A 825 3.17 8.51 12.39
CA VAL A 825 2.22 7.88 13.33
C VAL A 825 0.82 8.47 13.19
N GLY A 826 0.71 9.81 13.10
CA GLY A 826 -0.59 10.46 12.88
C GLY A 826 -1.21 10.12 11.52
N THR A 827 -0.38 9.92 10.49
CA THR A 827 -0.84 9.48 9.17
C THR A 827 -1.34 8.04 9.19
N LEU A 828 -0.62 7.13 9.85
CA LEU A 828 -1.01 5.72 10.01
C LEU A 828 -2.33 5.58 10.78
N GLU A 829 -2.50 6.34 11.86
CA GLU A 829 -3.74 6.34 12.65
C GLU A 829 -4.93 6.84 11.81
N ARG A 830 -4.75 7.95 11.07
CA ARG A 830 -5.79 8.49 10.18
C ARG A 830 -6.21 7.49 9.11
N VAL A 831 -5.24 6.90 8.41
CA VAL A 831 -5.50 5.93 7.33
C VAL A 831 -6.19 4.67 7.88
N LYS A 832 -5.84 4.23 9.09
CA LYS A 832 -6.51 3.10 9.75
C LYS A 832 -7.97 3.41 10.08
N VAL A 833 -8.24 4.54 10.73
CA VAL A 833 -9.62 4.93 11.09
C VAL A 833 -10.47 4.98 9.82
N GLU A 834 -9.96 5.61 8.77
CA GLU A 834 -10.64 5.70 7.48
C GLU A 834 -10.87 4.31 6.83
N SER A 835 -9.86 3.43 6.84
CA SER A 835 -9.98 2.04 6.35
C SER A 835 -11.05 1.24 7.10
N SER A 836 -11.11 1.40 8.43
CA SER A 836 -12.11 0.73 9.26
C SER A 836 -13.53 1.25 9.02
N ASP A 837 -13.69 2.56 8.83
CA ASP A 837 -14.97 3.18 8.51
C ASP A 837 -15.46 2.75 7.12
N VAL A 838 -14.57 2.72 6.13
CA VAL A 838 -14.89 2.25 4.77
C VAL A 838 -15.29 0.77 4.79
N SER A 839 -14.57 -0.05 5.55
CA SER A 839 -14.90 -1.48 5.71
C SER A 839 -16.29 -1.68 6.32
N ARG A 840 -16.62 -0.91 7.38
CA ARG A 840 -17.96 -0.95 7.99
C ARG A 840 -19.05 -0.51 7.00
N ARG A 841 -18.80 0.54 6.22
CA ARG A 841 -19.75 0.99 5.19
C ARG A 841 -19.96 -0.06 4.10
N ILE A 842 -18.92 -0.80 3.71
CA ILE A 842 -19.07 -1.90 2.74
C ILE A 842 -20.00 -2.98 3.30
N GLU A 843 -19.85 -3.36 4.57
CA GLU A 843 -20.72 -4.34 5.24
C GLU A 843 -22.18 -3.85 5.33
N GLU A 844 -22.39 -2.59 5.71
CA GLU A 844 -23.72 -1.96 5.73
C GLU A 844 -24.36 -1.98 4.34
N THR A 845 -23.61 -1.69 3.28
CA THR A 845 -24.13 -1.72 1.89
C THR A 845 -24.48 -3.12 1.39
N GLN A 846 -23.85 -4.18 1.89
CA GLN A 846 -24.15 -5.56 1.48
C GLN A 846 -25.55 -5.98 1.91
N PHE A 847 -25.97 -5.62 3.13
CA PHE A 847 -27.32 -5.93 3.61
C PHE A 847 -28.40 -5.28 2.75
N VAL A 848 -28.20 -4.00 2.38
CA VAL A 848 -29.14 -3.27 1.52
C VAL A 848 -29.16 -3.86 0.11
N MET A 849 -28.02 -4.34 -0.40
CA MET A 849 -27.97 -5.02 -1.71
C MET A 849 -28.81 -6.29 -1.72
N TYR A 850 -28.79 -7.07 -0.63
CA TYR A 850 -29.64 -8.26 -0.51
C TYR A 850 -31.14 -7.92 -0.55
N GLU A 851 -31.56 -6.82 0.09
CA GLU A 851 -32.95 -6.34 0.01
C GLU A 851 -33.34 -5.94 -1.42
N VAL A 852 -32.43 -5.26 -2.13
CA VAL A 852 -32.60 -4.90 -3.54
C VAL A 852 -32.74 -6.16 -4.40
N GLU A 853 -31.85 -7.14 -4.26
CA GLU A 853 -31.89 -8.41 -5.00
C GLU A 853 -33.18 -9.20 -4.71
N SER A 854 -33.63 -9.24 -3.46
CA SER A 854 -34.90 -9.85 -3.10
C SER A 854 -36.08 -9.20 -3.84
N THR A 855 -36.08 -7.87 -3.96
CA THR A 855 -37.11 -7.13 -4.71
C THR A 855 -37.01 -7.38 -6.21
N MET A 856 -35.80 -7.50 -6.76
CA MET A 856 -35.58 -7.84 -8.17
C MET A 856 -36.12 -9.25 -8.49
N SER A 857 -35.95 -10.20 -7.58
CA SER A 857 -36.40 -11.58 -7.74
C SER A 857 -37.93 -11.69 -7.91
N GLU A 858 -38.72 -10.73 -7.42
CA GLU A 858 -40.18 -10.71 -7.62
C GLU A 858 -40.56 -10.54 -9.10
N PHE A 859 -39.75 -9.79 -9.86
CA PHE A 859 -39.98 -9.50 -11.27
C PHE A 859 -39.28 -10.47 -12.23
N GLN A 860 -38.49 -11.42 -11.71
CA GLN A 860 -37.82 -12.46 -12.50
C GLN A 860 -38.76 -13.23 -13.44
N PRO A 861 -40.00 -13.59 -13.05
CA PRO A 861 -40.91 -14.30 -13.95
C PRO A 861 -41.25 -13.50 -15.21
N LEU A 862 -41.49 -12.18 -15.08
CA LEU A 862 -41.81 -11.30 -16.21
C LEU A 862 -40.65 -11.23 -17.21
N ALA A 863 -39.43 -11.11 -16.69
CA ALA A 863 -38.22 -11.13 -17.49
C ALA A 863 -38.09 -12.44 -18.26
N ALA A 864 -38.23 -13.59 -17.58
CA ALA A 864 -38.16 -14.90 -18.19
C ALA A 864 -39.20 -15.10 -19.31
N HIS A 865 -40.43 -14.62 -19.12
CA HIS A 865 -41.45 -14.64 -20.18
C HIS A 865 -41.08 -13.71 -21.35
N SER A 866 -40.54 -12.52 -21.09
CA SER A 866 -40.10 -11.58 -22.12
C SER A 866 -39.00 -12.16 -23.00
N GLY A 867 -37.99 -12.79 -22.39
CA GLY A 867 -36.92 -13.48 -23.11
C GLY A 867 -37.41 -14.64 -23.97
N ARG A 868 -38.38 -15.43 -23.47
CA ARG A 868 -38.98 -16.53 -24.24
C ARG A 868 -39.81 -16.07 -25.42
N ILE A 869 -40.62 -15.02 -25.22
CA ILE A 869 -41.45 -14.47 -26.29
C ILE A 869 -40.56 -13.96 -27.43
N PHE A 870 -39.54 -13.16 -27.10
CA PHE A 870 -38.64 -12.62 -28.12
C PHE A 870 -37.90 -13.71 -28.90
N ALA A 871 -37.45 -14.77 -28.23
CA ALA A 871 -36.84 -15.92 -28.90
C ALA A 871 -37.77 -16.61 -29.91
N VAL A 872 -39.09 -16.63 -29.65
CA VAL A 872 -40.06 -17.10 -30.65
C VAL A 872 -40.19 -16.11 -31.80
N LEU A 873 -40.20 -14.80 -31.52
CA LEU A 873 -40.30 -13.77 -32.57
C LEU A 873 -39.12 -13.81 -33.54
N GLU A 874 -37.90 -14.00 -33.05
CA GLU A 874 -36.72 -14.18 -33.91
C GLU A 874 -36.88 -15.39 -34.84
N LYS A 875 -37.46 -16.48 -34.31
CA LYS A 875 -37.70 -17.72 -35.05
C LYS A 875 -38.90 -17.67 -35.99
N LEU A 876 -39.74 -16.63 -35.96
CA LEU A 876 -40.85 -16.52 -36.91
C LEU A 876 -40.36 -16.31 -38.36
N SER A 877 -39.15 -15.79 -38.53
CA SER A 877 -38.48 -15.70 -39.84
C SER A 877 -38.40 -17.06 -40.57
N LEU A 878 -38.40 -18.18 -39.83
CA LEU A 878 -38.48 -19.55 -40.37
C LEU A 878 -39.74 -19.83 -41.19
N LEU A 879 -40.86 -19.26 -40.77
CA LEU A 879 -42.14 -19.46 -41.43
C LEU A 879 -42.22 -18.60 -42.67
N ASN A 880 -41.72 -17.37 -42.56
CA ASN A 880 -41.69 -16.41 -43.64
C ASN A 880 -40.55 -15.42 -43.41
N ASN A 881 -39.69 -15.24 -44.41
CA ASN A 881 -38.55 -14.33 -44.35
C ASN A 881 -38.95 -12.87 -44.03
N TYR A 882 -40.20 -12.46 -44.29
CA TYR A 882 -40.72 -11.13 -43.92
C TYR A 882 -41.01 -10.97 -42.42
N TYR A 883 -41.06 -12.05 -41.63
CA TYR A 883 -41.31 -12.00 -40.19
C TYR A 883 -40.04 -11.70 -39.39
N GLN A 884 -39.47 -10.53 -39.64
CA GLN A 884 -38.30 -10.02 -38.92
C GLN A 884 -38.73 -8.93 -37.94
N PHE A 885 -38.60 -9.21 -36.65
CA PHE A 885 -38.98 -8.29 -35.58
C PHE A 885 -37.74 -7.73 -34.90
N SER A 886 -37.58 -6.41 -34.94
CA SER A 886 -36.45 -5.76 -34.26
C SER A 886 -36.62 -5.82 -32.74
N LEU A 887 -35.51 -6.01 -32.03
CA LEU A 887 -35.49 -5.96 -30.57
C LEU A 887 -36.01 -4.63 -30.02
N ASN A 888 -35.70 -3.51 -30.66
CA ASN A 888 -36.18 -2.19 -30.23
C ASN A 888 -37.72 -2.13 -30.24
N SER A 889 -38.38 -2.69 -31.25
CA SER A 889 -39.85 -2.76 -31.29
C SER A 889 -40.44 -3.61 -30.15
N PHE A 890 -39.73 -4.66 -29.75
CA PHE A 890 -40.13 -5.51 -28.63
C PHE A 890 -39.93 -4.79 -27.29
N ILE A 891 -38.82 -4.06 -27.13
CA ILE A 891 -38.57 -3.21 -25.96
C ILE A 891 -39.67 -2.14 -25.83
N ASP A 892 -40.09 -1.50 -26.91
CA ASP A 892 -41.20 -0.54 -26.92
C ASP A 892 -42.52 -1.19 -26.49
N THR A 893 -42.72 -2.46 -26.85
CA THR A 893 -43.88 -3.27 -26.43
C THR A 893 -43.85 -3.52 -24.92
N ILE A 894 -42.69 -3.85 -24.36
CA ILE A 894 -42.52 -3.98 -22.90
C ILE A 894 -42.81 -2.63 -22.21
N GLN A 895 -42.27 -1.51 -22.71
CA GLN A 895 -42.54 -0.19 -22.11
C GLN A 895 -44.04 0.15 -22.09
N ALA A 896 -44.75 -0.13 -23.18
CA ALA A 896 -46.19 0.09 -23.25
C ALA A 896 -46.94 -0.70 -22.15
N VAL A 897 -46.56 -1.97 -21.92
CA VAL A 897 -47.15 -2.82 -20.87
C VAL A 897 -46.87 -2.28 -19.47
N LEU A 898 -45.66 -1.76 -19.23
CA LEU A 898 -45.28 -1.19 -17.93
C LEU A 898 -46.08 0.09 -17.58
N THR A 899 -46.46 0.88 -18.58
CA THR A 899 -47.27 2.09 -18.38
C THR A 899 -48.76 1.82 -18.11
N ALA A 900 -49.22 0.57 -18.20
CA ALA A 900 -50.61 0.22 -17.99
C ALA A 900 -51.04 0.34 -16.51
N PRO A 901 -52.24 0.88 -16.21
CA PRO A 901 -52.70 1.12 -14.85
C PRO A 901 -52.87 -0.18 -14.04
N THR A 902 -52.63 -0.10 -12.73
CA THR A 902 -52.72 -1.21 -11.78
C THR A 902 -54.16 -1.65 -11.51
N THR A 903 -54.42 -2.97 -11.54
CA THR A 903 -55.70 -3.59 -11.15
C THR A 903 -55.57 -4.40 -9.84
N VAL A 904 -56.63 -5.09 -9.40
CA VAL A 904 -56.72 -5.78 -8.08
C VAL A 904 -55.83 -7.05 -7.98
N GLU A 905 -55.30 -7.58 -9.09
CA GLU A 905 -54.42 -8.76 -9.10
C GLU A 905 -52.97 -8.43 -8.66
N LYS A 906 -52.17 -9.45 -8.31
CA LYS A 906 -50.72 -9.28 -8.10
C LYS A 906 -50.09 -8.65 -9.35
N ARG A 907 -49.43 -7.50 -9.21
CA ARG A 907 -48.89 -6.68 -10.32
C ARG A 907 -48.04 -7.47 -11.31
N VAL A 908 -47.16 -8.36 -10.85
CA VAL A 908 -46.31 -9.20 -11.72
C VAL A 908 -47.16 -10.06 -12.67
N THR A 909 -48.21 -10.69 -12.15
CA THR A 909 -49.13 -11.50 -12.96
C THR A 909 -49.88 -10.64 -13.97
N GLN A 910 -50.30 -9.43 -13.57
CA GLN A 910 -50.92 -8.48 -14.48
C GLN A 910 -49.98 -8.08 -15.63
N LEU A 911 -48.72 -7.78 -15.33
CA LEU A 911 -47.71 -7.40 -16.33
C LEU A 911 -47.42 -8.54 -17.30
N VAL A 912 -47.30 -9.78 -16.81
CA VAL A 912 -47.13 -10.96 -17.68
C VAL A 912 -48.33 -11.10 -18.62
N LYS A 913 -49.56 -11.05 -18.09
CA LYS A 913 -50.78 -11.13 -18.92
C LYS A 913 -50.85 -10.00 -19.95
N GLY A 914 -50.52 -8.78 -19.54
CA GLY A 914 -50.46 -7.60 -20.40
C GLY A 914 -49.44 -7.75 -21.53
N LEU A 915 -48.28 -8.32 -21.25
CA LEU A 915 -47.24 -8.58 -22.24
C LEU A 915 -47.73 -9.50 -23.35
N TYR A 916 -48.32 -10.64 -23.01
CA TYR A 916 -48.86 -11.57 -24.01
C TYR A 916 -49.97 -10.94 -24.85
N LYS A 917 -50.84 -10.12 -24.24
CA LYS A 917 -51.92 -9.42 -24.94
C LYS A 917 -51.39 -8.38 -25.93
N GLU A 918 -50.42 -7.57 -25.51
CA GLU A 918 -49.86 -6.51 -26.36
C GLU A 918 -49.01 -7.10 -27.50
N VAL A 919 -48.20 -8.12 -27.21
CA VAL A 919 -47.42 -8.86 -28.22
C VAL A 919 -48.34 -9.48 -29.25
N TYR A 920 -49.39 -10.19 -28.82
CA TYR A 920 -50.37 -10.77 -29.74
C TYR A 920 -51.06 -9.67 -30.55
N GLY A 921 -51.50 -8.59 -29.91
CA GLY A 921 -52.16 -7.47 -30.57
C GLY A 921 -51.31 -6.86 -31.69
N ARG A 922 -50.04 -6.53 -31.41
CA ARG A 922 -49.16 -5.90 -32.41
C ARG A 922 -48.74 -6.85 -33.51
N ILE A 923 -48.33 -8.07 -33.15
CA ILE A 923 -47.66 -8.98 -34.09
C ILE A 923 -48.67 -9.73 -34.95
N SER A 924 -49.82 -10.14 -34.39
CA SER A 924 -50.84 -10.86 -35.17
C SER A 924 -51.41 -10.04 -36.34
N HIS A 925 -51.31 -8.70 -36.31
CA HIS A 925 -51.68 -7.86 -37.45
C HIS A 925 -50.67 -7.93 -38.61
N THR A 926 -49.41 -8.22 -38.32
CA THR A 926 -48.33 -8.34 -39.31
C THR A 926 -48.24 -9.73 -39.94
N LEU A 927 -48.80 -10.75 -39.28
CA LEU A 927 -48.79 -12.13 -39.77
C LEU A 927 -49.91 -12.40 -40.79
N LEU A 928 -49.63 -13.31 -41.73
CA LEU A 928 -50.63 -13.87 -42.63
C LEU A 928 -51.72 -14.61 -41.85
N LYS A 929 -52.93 -14.68 -42.40
CA LYS A 929 -54.08 -15.34 -41.73
C LYS A 929 -53.81 -16.81 -41.40
N ALA A 930 -53.03 -17.50 -42.23
CA ALA A 930 -52.64 -18.90 -42.05
C ALA A 930 -51.68 -19.12 -40.86
N ASP A 931 -50.85 -18.12 -40.53
CA ASP A 931 -49.78 -18.27 -39.52
C ASP A 931 -50.20 -17.78 -38.12
N LYS A 932 -51.27 -16.98 -38.02
CA LYS A 932 -51.85 -16.53 -36.73
C LYS A 932 -52.20 -17.69 -35.78
N PRO A 933 -52.82 -18.81 -36.25
CA PRO A 933 -53.05 -20.00 -35.45
C PRO A 933 -51.81 -20.54 -34.74
N LEU A 934 -50.74 -20.72 -35.51
CA LEU A 934 -49.48 -21.26 -35.03
C LEU A 934 -48.86 -20.31 -34.00
N PHE A 935 -48.88 -19.01 -34.29
CA PHE A 935 -48.39 -18.01 -33.34
C PHE A 935 -49.14 -18.03 -32.01
N VAL A 936 -50.47 -18.17 -32.02
CA VAL A 936 -51.28 -18.31 -30.80
C VAL A 936 -50.91 -19.56 -30.01
N LEU A 937 -50.72 -20.70 -30.69
CA LEU A 937 -50.32 -21.96 -30.06
C LEU A 937 -48.97 -21.83 -29.35
N LEU A 938 -47.99 -21.20 -30.02
CA LEU A 938 -46.67 -20.92 -29.46
C LEU A 938 -46.77 -20.03 -28.21
N LEU A 939 -47.58 -18.96 -28.25
CA LEU A 939 -47.78 -18.09 -27.09
C LEU A 939 -48.44 -18.80 -25.90
N ILE A 940 -49.40 -19.69 -26.14
CA ILE A 940 -50.05 -20.51 -25.10
C ILE A 940 -49.03 -21.43 -24.43
N GLN A 941 -48.21 -22.10 -25.24
CA GLN A 941 -47.15 -22.96 -24.75
C GLN A 941 -46.13 -22.18 -23.91
N LEU A 942 -45.83 -20.93 -24.27
CA LEU A 942 -44.92 -20.10 -23.49
C LEU A 942 -45.52 -19.60 -22.16
N TYR A 943 -46.84 -19.40 -22.12
CA TYR A 943 -47.55 -18.89 -20.93
C TYR A 943 -47.63 -19.95 -19.83
N GLY A 944 -47.86 -21.22 -20.18
CA GLY A 944 -47.83 -22.36 -19.25
C GLY A 944 -46.46 -23.04 -19.17
N LYS A 945 -46.16 -23.77 -18.08
CA LYS A 945 -45.04 -24.76 -18.05
C LYS A 945 -45.46 -26.12 -18.68
N GLY A 946 -46.52 -26.12 -19.49
CA GLY A 946 -47.16 -27.29 -20.09
C GLY A 946 -48.47 -26.90 -20.76
N PHE A 947 -49.03 -27.80 -21.58
CA PHE A 947 -50.28 -27.58 -22.31
C PHE A 947 -51.44 -28.28 -21.59
N ASP A 948 -52.16 -27.54 -20.74
CA ASP A 948 -53.39 -27.99 -20.07
C ASP A 948 -54.61 -27.20 -20.55
N LEU A 949 -55.77 -27.88 -20.56
CA LEU A 949 -57.03 -27.35 -21.11
C LEU A 949 -57.51 -26.10 -20.35
N ASP A 950 -57.16 -25.97 -19.08
CA ASP A 950 -57.53 -24.83 -18.24
C ASP A 950 -56.63 -23.61 -18.51
N THR A 951 -55.32 -23.80 -18.70
CA THR A 951 -54.43 -22.74 -19.21
C THR A 951 -54.84 -22.26 -20.60
N PHE A 952 -55.25 -23.16 -21.49
CA PHE A 952 -55.78 -22.79 -22.82
C PHE A 952 -57.03 -21.90 -22.72
N LYS A 953 -58.02 -22.27 -21.90
CA LYS A 953 -59.23 -21.46 -21.68
C LYS A 953 -58.90 -20.10 -21.07
N SER A 954 -58.03 -20.07 -20.06
CA SER A 954 -57.59 -18.83 -19.42
C SER A 954 -56.87 -17.90 -20.40
N PHE A 955 -56.03 -18.44 -21.28
CA PHE A 955 -55.29 -17.65 -22.27
C PHE A 955 -56.18 -17.14 -23.42
N ARG A 956 -57.12 -17.97 -23.88
CA ARG A 956 -58.15 -17.57 -24.86
C ARG A 956 -58.97 -16.39 -24.34
N ASP A 957 -59.42 -16.47 -23.09
CA ASP A 957 -60.22 -15.42 -22.46
C ASP A 957 -59.38 -14.15 -22.23
N LEU A 958 -58.09 -14.28 -21.91
CA LEU A 958 -57.12 -13.17 -21.77
C LEU A 958 -56.93 -12.38 -23.08
N LEU A 959 -56.81 -13.08 -24.21
CA LEU A 959 -56.63 -12.44 -25.52
C LEU A 959 -57.93 -11.84 -26.09
N ALA A 960 -59.07 -11.99 -25.39
CA ALA A 960 -60.39 -11.53 -25.83
C ALA A 960 -60.70 -11.97 -27.28
N ILE A 961 -60.30 -13.20 -27.63
CA ILE A 961 -60.59 -13.80 -28.94
C ILE A 961 -62.10 -14.09 -28.96
N ASN A 962 -62.87 -13.30 -29.71
CA ASN A 962 -64.33 -13.44 -29.80
C ASN A 962 -64.73 -14.85 -30.24
N SER A 963 -65.89 -15.33 -29.78
CA SER A 963 -66.47 -16.64 -30.13
C SER A 963 -66.81 -16.82 -31.62
N SER A 964 -66.57 -15.81 -32.45
CA SER A 964 -66.78 -15.80 -33.91
C SER A 964 -65.50 -16.02 -34.73
N THR A 965 -64.42 -16.50 -34.13
CA THR A 965 -63.16 -16.87 -34.84
C THR A 965 -63.08 -18.39 -35.12
N PRO A 966 -62.27 -18.84 -36.10
CA PRO A 966 -62.63 -19.89 -37.06
C PRO A 966 -62.52 -21.30 -36.47
N GLY A 967 -63.24 -22.27 -37.07
CA GLY A 967 -63.47 -23.62 -36.52
C GLY A 967 -62.22 -24.43 -36.13
N TRP A 968 -61.04 -24.05 -36.59
CA TRP A 968 -59.76 -24.66 -36.19
C TRP A 968 -59.41 -24.41 -34.72
N LEU A 969 -59.79 -23.26 -34.12
CA LEU A 969 -59.48 -22.93 -32.71
C LEU A 969 -60.23 -23.85 -31.73
N ILE A 970 -61.38 -24.38 -32.15
CA ILE A 970 -62.20 -25.35 -31.40
C ILE A 970 -61.57 -26.75 -31.49
N ARG A 971 -60.96 -27.10 -32.63
CA ARG A 971 -60.27 -28.38 -32.86
C ARG A 971 -58.92 -28.50 -32.13
N VAL A 972 -58.32 -27.40 -31.69
CA VAL A 972 -57.12 -27.41 -30.81
C VAL A 972 -57.39 -28.09 -29.47
N GLY A 973 -58.64 -28.07 -28.98
CA GLY A 973 -59.06 -28.84 -27.80
C GLY A 973 -59.10 -30.36 -28.02
N GLU A 974 -59.10 -30.82 -29.28
CA GLU A 974 -59.06 -32.24 -29.68
C GLU A 974 -57.61 -32.71 -29.96
N LEU A 975 -56.70 -31.77 -30.26
CA LEU A 975 -55.26 -31.99 -30.50
C LEU A 975 -54.46 -32.32 -29.22
N THR A 976 -55.07 -32.25 -28.03
CA THR A 976 -54.40 -32.37 -26.73
C THR A 976 -53.71 -33.71 -26.47
N ASP A 977 -54.07 -34.77 -27.19
CA ASP A 977 -53.45 -36.09 -27.02
C ASP A 977 -52.31 -36.34 -28.03
N ALA A 978 -52.38 -35.78 -29.23
CA ALA A 978 -51.32 -35.89 -30.25
C ALA A 978 -50.17 -34.91 -30.00
N VAL A 979 -50.48 -33.67 -29.55
CA VAL A 979 -49.46 -32.63 -29.29
C VAL A 979 -48.70 -32.87 -27.98
N LYS A 980 -49.27 -33.66 -27.05
CA LYS A 980 -48.61 -34.04 -25.79
C LYS A 980 -47.39 -34.94 -25.98
N GLU A 981 -47.34 -35.77 -27.02
CA GLU A 981 -46.20 -36.66 -27.28
C GLU A 981 -45.02 -35.94 -27.97
N THR A 982 -45.28 -34.87 -28.75
CA THR A 982 -44.26 -34.22 -29.60
C THR A 982 -43.58 -33.02 -28.94
N VAL A 983 -44.13 -32.43 -27.88
CA VAL A 983 -43.76 -31.07 -27.43
C VAL A 983 -43.14 -31.01 -26.02
N MET A 984 -42.83 -32.17 -25.41
CA MET A 984 -42.41 -32.25 -24.00
C MET A 984 -40.90 -32.13 -23.75
N THR A 985 -40.08 -31.92 -24.78
CA THR A 985 -38.64 -31.67 -24.63
C THR A 985 -38.28 -30.31 -25.21
N TYR A 986 -37.69 -29.46 -24.40
CA TYR A 986 -37.12 -28.19 -24.87
C TYR A 986 -35.87 -28.51 -25.68
N ASP A 987 -35.97 -28.48 -27.02
CA ASP A 987 -34.80 -28.35 -27.88
C ASP A 987 -35.11 -27.69 -29.23
N GLU A 988 -34.08 -27.15 -29.87
CA GLU A 988 -34.15 -26.37 -31.11
C GLU A 988 -34.74 -27.13 -32.32
N LYS A 989 -34.70 -28.46 -32.25
CA LYS A 989 -35.25 -29.38 -33.24
C LYS A 989 -36.78 -29.48 -33.20
N ASP A 990 -37.39 -29.29 -32.03
CA ASP A 990 -38.80 -29.65 -31.84
C ASP A 990 -39.74 -28.52 -32.30
N ILE A 991 -39.29 -27.26 -32.28
CA ILE A 991 -40.02 -26.15 -32.93
C ILE A 991 -40.07 -26.38 -34.45
N LYS A 992 -38.99 -26.91 -35.05
CA LYS A 992 -38.95 -27.27 -36.48
C LYS A 992 -39.83 -28.47 -36.78
N GLU A 993 -39.94 -29.45 -35.87
CA GLU A 993 -40.91 -30.54 -36.02
C GLU A 993 -42.35 -30.05 -35.90
N VAL A 994 -42.66 -29.11 -34.99
CA VAL A 994 -44.00 -28.51 -34.90
C VAL A 994 -44.32 -27.64 -36.12
N VAL A 995 -43.33 -26.93 -36.68
CA VAL A 995 -43.47 -26.14 -37.91
C VAL A 995 -43.58 -27.02 -39.17
N ARG A 996 -42.79 -28.09 -39.28
CA ARG A 996 -42.90 -29.08 -40.37
C ARG A 996 -44.17 -29.92 -40.27
N ALA A 997 -44.54 -30.37 -39.07
CA ALA A 997 -45.82 -31.03 -38.81
C ALA A 997 -47.00 -30.06 -39.02
N GLY A 998 -46.79 -28.75 -38.89
CA GLY A 998 -47.71 -27.69 -39.29
C GLY A 998 -48.10 -27.72 -40.78
N HIS A 999 -47.22 -28.22 -41.64
CA HIS A 999 -47.50 -28.46 -43.07
C HIS A 999 -48.22 -29.79 -43.34
N ASP A 1000 -48.05 -30.80 -42.48
CA ASP A 1000 -48.70 -32.13 -42.56
C ASP A 1000 -49.86 -32.28 -41.56
N VAL A 1001 -50.41 -31.17 -41.05
CA VAL A 1001 -51.67 -31.21 -40.32
C VAL A 1001 -52.73 -31.67 -41.33
N PRO A 1002 -53.46 -32.78 -41.09
CA PRO A 1002 -54.59 -33.18 -41.93
C PRO A 1002 -55.51 -31.98 -42.12
N ASP A 1003 -56.35 -31.99 -43.15
CA ASP A 1003 -57.24 -30.89 -43.54
C ASP A 1003 -58.25 -30.52 -42.42
N ILE A 1004 -57.74 -29.86 -41.38
CA ILE A 1004 -58.41 -29.47 -40.14
C ILE A 1004 -58.96 -28.04 -40.33
N TRP A 1005 -58.65 -27.38 -41.45
CA TRP A 1005 -58.80 -25.95 -41.68
C TRP A 1005 -60.06 -25.55 -42.45
N GLY A 1006 -60.82 -26.51 -42.99
CA GLY A 1006 -62.20 -26.27 -43.41
C GLY A 1006 -62.36 -25.23 -44.52
N GLU A 1007 -61.43 -25.18 -45.48
CA GLU A 1007 -61.70 -24.56 -46.77
C GLU A 1007 -61.99 -25.66 -47.78
N SER A 1008 -63.25 -25.72 -48.23
CA SER A 1008 -63.64 -26.52 -49.37
C SER A 1008 -62.84 -26.04 -50.58
N ASN A 1009 -61.98 -26.92 -51.09
CA ASN A 1009 -61.37 -26.82 -52.42
C ASN A 1009 -62.47 -26.64 -53.48
N THR A 1010 -62.79 -25.39 -53.80
CA THR A 1010 -63.46 -25.01 -55.05
C THR A 1010 -62.88 -23.69 -55.51
N GLY A 1011 -61.86 -23.75 -56.37
CA GLY A 1011 -61.31 -22.56 -57.02
C GLY A 1011 -59.89 -22.79 -57.51
N GLU A 1012 -59.75 -23.42 -58.66
CA GLU A 1012 -58.61 -23.21 -59.54
C GLU A 1012 -58.35 -21.70 -59.64
N HIS A 1013 -57.13 -21.24 -59.35
CA HIS A 1013 -56.47 -20.22 -60.16
C HIS A 1013 -54.96 -20.32 -59.98
N ALA A 1014 -54.33 -20.79 -61.06
CA ALA A 1014 -52.92 -20.61 -61.36
C ALA A 1014 -52.49 -19.15 -61.22
N PHE A 1015 -51.27 -18.90 -60.75
CA PHE A 1015 -50.26 -18.12 -61.47
C PHE A 1015 -48.87 -18.36 -60.88
N ASN A 1016 -47.90 -18.41 -61.80
CA ASN A 1016 -46.46 -18.64 -61.65
C ASN A 1016 -45.75 -17.77 -60.61
#